data_AF-A0A2E8BH91-F1
#
_entry.id   AF-A0A2E8BH91-F1
#
_cell.length_a   1.000
_cell.length_b   1.000
_cell.length_c   1.000
_cell.angle_alpha   90.00
_cell.angle_beta   90.00
_cell.angle_gamma   90.00
#
_symmetry.space_group_name_H-M   'P 1'
#
loop_
_entity.id
_entity.type
_entity.pdbx_description
1 polymer ?
#
loop_
_entity_poly.entity_id
_entity_poly.type
_entity_poly.pdbx_seq_one_letter_code
_entity_poly.pdbx_strand_id
1 'polypeptide(L)'
;MSSAPTGPTCDPAPYVNCRGADLSNQTILSTNFTGANLVSANFSGSTVFYGNFRRAKMGSTNLNGASMVNADMAQADMVRSQSRRTNLTGAFLFGVDASYADFDLATLTDAALPYATLKGASFLSAKAGNIELVYANLANADLRFANLTNADLTDANLMGADLTGADLTGADLTGANLTKANFYGANLTNADLTDTTFTYANLYLTTTTGAFMDDAGPSRSKLSLTTISGATRYWAMRAGTGFQHTNLTNADYDFVTPNPNGAGGNQSGDGRADLRGADLSNLEIRSKSFANMNLAGADLTGADLSGSNLTGANLTNANLTRATLAGSNLTSANLTSATLTDVVANSVNLTSATLTDANLAGANLANSTLTSADITRTDFTNADLTSVSATSTTFTDVTATGASLSYAGLTGATISGGTFTGANLMVAHFDNGTITGADFTDAVMLNATFSSATLTNTTLTGADLTGAVFTSAVFTGVTAWTPATTATGTNFTNATFTMASLAGLVAADATFDGGIFSNTLADNGYFVGASMAGIEARDASFGLASLGHVNMTGAIVTSTGFSGANASNADFTDSVLTDSNFLNATIQGVKFTNADMTGVGFSAANADAAYFGNAELVGAEFNATNLTGASFRGANLTGVVFTDAQAISTRFTDADLTGVVLIRSWFFNTDFSGADLTGVDLSGLQPVASQVYRARQTTWTRWASSLPTSDMVLIDRELRDPNTVCDLTISMACDEADLSHTDFTGLDISYKHLRRTDLSGSDLAGVVANQVRLNSAEMAGSNLTGANLAGAILNRANLTGSSLAGADLTGADLTGADLTGADLTGADLTGADLSETRFSGATWTDSTANTDTTWPTNFRLTPGFSGITITQSAPKPADCLPSKGAECPELDAVNADLEDLDLSEAVFTNASFDNANLYNANLDRSVLTDSSFSDADLARISIRYADLTNADIYGTILRRADLTGSTLTNVDLRFSDLYRANFYDTDLTGAKLDYTSGRSINFVSANLNGASMTNADLPWAYLSNANLTNANLAGANLRRANLRGADLTGANLLGTDLTGAFADSHTTWPVGFVPYMAGVVTWE
;
A
#
# COMPACT_ATOMS: atom_id res chain seq x y z
N MET A 1 46.84 39.58 4.14
CA MET A 1 48.31 39.58 4.32
C MET A 1 48.65 38.65 5.47
N SER A 2 49.21 37.48 5.17
CA SER A 2 50.00 36.64 6.08
C SER A 2 50.81 35.66 5.22
N SER A 3 52.13 35.82 5.27
CA SER A 3 53.24 34.95 4.83
C SER A 3 52.97 33.82 3.82
N ALA A 4 53.58 33.95 2.63
CA ALA A 4 53.80 32.87 1.68
C ALA A 4 54.61 31.70 2.32
N PRO A 5 54.25 30.43 2.07
CA PRO A 5 55.09 29.30 2.47
C PRO A 5 56.27 29.14 1.51
N THR A 6 57.44 28.86 2.05
CA THR A 6 58.68 28.60 1.30
C THR A 6 58.94 27.09 1.12
N GLY A 7 58.77 26.59 -0.11
CA GLY A 7 59.42 25.39 -0.71
C GLY A 7 58.50 24.24 -1.20
N PRO A 8 58.85 23.44 -2.23
CA PRO A 8 59.51 23.77 -3.51
C PRO A 8 58.48 24.18 -4.59
N THR A 9 59.00 24.83 -5.62
CA THR A 9 58.32 25.60 -6.66
C THR A 9 57.45 24.76 -7.60
N CYS A 10 56.13 24.93 -7.52
CA CYS A 10 55.30 24.82 -8.71
C CYS A 10 55.66 26.00 -9.64
N ASP A 11 56.24 25.74 -10.80
CA ASP A 11 56.54 26.81 -11.77
C ASP A 11 55.22 27.50 -12.20
N PRO A 12 55.17 28.85 -12.30
CA PRO A 12 54.01 29.53 -12.85
C PRO A 12 53.88 29.27 -14.37
N ALA A 13 52.64 29.41 -14.85
CA ALA A 13 52.16 29.19 -16.23
C ALA A 13 53.16 29.52 -17.37
N PRO A 14 53.11 28.83 -18.53
CA PRO A 14 51.94 28.11 -19.07
C PRO A 14 51.87 26.60 -18.77
N TYR A 15 52.89 26.01 -18.14
CA TYR A 15 52.89 24.61 -17.72
C TYR A 15 53.24 24.51 -16.23
N VAL A 16 52.21 24.37 -15.38
CA VAL A 16 52.39 24.28 -13.93
C VAL A 16 53.13 22.98 -13.61
N ASN A 17 54.42 23.07 -13.26
CA ASN A 17 55.26 21.92 -12.95
C ASN A 17 55.47 21.82 -11.44
N CYS A 18 54.71 20.95 -10.80
CA CYS A 18 54.69 20.67 -9.37
C CYS A 18 55.27 19.27 -9.05
N ARG A 19 56.18 18.76 -9.89
CA ARG A 19 56.73 17.41 -9.73
C ARG A 19 57.43 17.30 -8.36
N GLY A 20 57.02 16.33 -7.55
CA GLY A 20 57.57 16.13 -6.21
C GLY A 20 57.25 17.23 -5.21
N ALA A 21 56.31 18.13 -5.53
CA ALA A 21 55.89 19.19 -4.61
C ALA A 21 55.19 18.59 -3.39
N ASP A 22 55.50 19.12 -2.20
CA ASP A 22 54.82 18.75 -0.97
C ASP A 22 53.66 19.72 -0.72
N LEU A 23 52.44 19.21 -0.90
CA LEU A 23 51.16 19.89 -0.75
C LEU A 23 50.32 19.23 0.35
N SER A 24 50.95 18.50 1.27
CA SER A 24 50.29 17.69 2.29
C SER A 24 49.69 18.53 3.43
N ASN A 25 48.58 18.04 4.00
CA ASN A 25 47.80 18.68 5.06
C ASN A 25 47.41 20.15 4.76
N GLN A 26 47.22 20.48 3.49
CA GLN A 26 46.81 21.81 3.04
C GLN A 26 45.30 21.86 2.77
N THR A 27 44.70 23.03 2.95
CA THR A 27 43.39 23.33 2.36
C THR A 27 43.62 24.10 1.06
N ILE A 28 43.30 23.47 -0.06
CA ILE A 28 43.50 23.99 -1.40
C ILE A 28 42.12 24.32 -1.97
N LEU A 29 41.90 25.61 -2.26
CA LEU A 29 40.61 26.13 -2.71
C LEU A 29 40.70 26.47 -4.20
N SER A 30 39.75 25.95 -5.00
CA SER A 30 39.47 26.41 -6.37
C SER A 30 40.71 26.53 -7.26
N THR A 31 41.67 25.62 -7.10
CA THR A 31 42.94 25.68 -7.80
C THR A 31 42.87 24.90 -9.11
N ASN A 32 43.27 25.55 -10.20
CA ASN A 32 43.31 24.96 -11.53
C ASN A 32 44.68 24.33 -11.81
N PHE A 33 44.72 23.00 -11.76
CA PHE A 33 45.84 22.13 -12.12
C PHE A 33 45.68 21.50 -13.52
N THR A 34 44.88 22.12 -14.41
CA THR A 34 44.69 21.60 -15.77
C THR A 34 46.04 21.42 -16.47
N GLY A 35 46.33 20.20 -16.92
CA GLY A 35 47.59 19.88 -17.61
C GLY A 35 48.85 19.93 -16.74
N ALA A 36 48.72 20.13 -15.43
CA ALA A 36 49.86 20.29 -14.52
C ALA A 36 50.67 19.00 -14.39
N ASN A 37 51.98 19.13 -14.21
CA ASN A 37 52.85 18.01 -13.87
C ASN A 37 52.95 17.84 -12.36
N LEU A 38 52.15 16.94 -11.80
CA LEU A 38 52.04 16.61 -10.37
C LEU A 38 52.67 15.26 -10.03
N VAL A 39 53.52 14.72 -10.90
CA VAL A 39 54.14 13.40 -10.70
C VAL A 39 54.89 13.38 -9.36
N SER A 40 54.59 12.39 -8.53
CA SER A 40 55.14 12.24 -7.17
C SER A 40 54.87 13.41 -6.22
N ALA A 41 53.93 14.31 -6.54
CA ALA A 41 53.48 15.32 -5.59
C ALA A 41 52.77 14.66 -4.40
N ASN A 42 52.81 15.31 -3.24
CA ASN A 42 52.25 14.81 -2.00
C ASN A 42 51.06 15.67 -1.55
N PHE A 43 49.84 15.17 -1.68
CA PHE A 43 48.59 15.77 -1.18
C PHE A 43 48.06 15.05 0.07
N SER A 44 48.85 14.21 0.73
CA SER A 44 48.34 13.39 1.84
C SER A 44 47.69 14.23 2.93
N GLY A 45 46.48 13.86 3.36
CA GLY A 45 45.70 14.57 4.38
C GLY A 45 45.17 15.95 3.96
N SER A 46 45.37 16.36 2.70
CA SER A 46 44.91 17.66 2.21
C SER A 46 43.43 17.64 1.86
N THR A 47 42.79 18.80 1.99
CA THR A 47 41.43 19.00 1.48
C THR A 47 41.49 19.91 0.27
N VAL A 48 41.06 19.39 -0.88
CA VAL A 48 40.95 20.13 -2.14
C VAL A 48 39.47 20.28 -2.45
N PHE A 49 38.96 21.50 -2.29
CA PHE A 49 37.60 21.84 -2.65
C PHE A 49 37.57 22.29 -4.12
N TYR A 50 36.77 21.60 -4.94
CA TYR A 50 36.54 21.96 -6.35
C TYR A 50 37.84 22.07 -7.17
N GLY A 51 38.78 21.15 -6.95
CA GLY A 51 40.05 21.13 -7.69
C GLY A 51 39.85 20.68 -9.13
N ASN A 52 40.40 21.44 -10.09
CA ASN A 52 40.39 21.08 -11.49
C ASN A 52 41.75 20.49 -11.89
N PHE A 53 41.80 19.17 -12.04
CA PHE A 53 42.96 18.37 -12.40
C PHE A 53 42.87 17.79 -13.81
N ARG A 54 42.03 18.38 -14.68
CA ARG A 54 41.84 17.89 -16.04
C ARG A 54 43.17 17.71 -16.75
N ARG A 55 43.45 16.52 -17.30
CA ARG A 55 44.70 16.20 -18.02
C ARG A 55 45.98 16.37 -17.18
N ALA A 56 45.89 16.47 -15.86
CA ALA A 56 47.06 16.58 -15.00
C ALA A 56 47.85 15.26 -15.00
N LYS A 57 49.18 15.35 -14.95
CA LYS A 57 50.08 14.19 -14.78
C LYS A 57 50.30 13.94 -13.30
N MET A 58 49.53 13.04 -12.72
CA MET A 58 49.47 12.67 -11.31
C MET A 58 50.04 11.27 -11.02
N GLY A 59 50.97 10.81 -11.87
CA GLY A 59 51.62 9.51 -11.71
C GLY A 59 52.39 9.43 -10.38
N SER A 60 52.18 8.36 -9.63
CA SER A 60 52.76 8.15 -8.30
C SER A 60 52.50 9.27 -7.29
N THR A 61 51.45 10.10 -7.49
CA THR A 61 51.05 11.14 -6.54
C THR A 61 50.49 10.50 -5.25
N ASN A 62 50.83 11.06 -4.10
CA ASN A 62 50.33 10.61 -2.79
C ASN A 62 49.09 11.42 -2.40
N LEU A 63 47.91 10.83 -2.54
CA LEU A 63 46.59 11.35 -2.15
C LEU A 63 46.06 10.72 -0.85
N ASN A 64 46.85 9.95 -0.12
CA ASN A 64 46.38 9.18 1.03
C ASN A 64 45.68 10.07 2.07
N GLY A 65 44.43 9.72 2.39
CA GLY A 65 43.59 10.48 3.32
C GLY A 65 43.20 11.89 2.86
N ALA A 66 43.46 12.24 1.60
CA ALA A 66 43.03 13.52 1.04
C ALA A 66 41.50 13.52 0.81
N SER A 67 40.89 14.69 0.89
CA SER A 67 39.49 14.90 0.53
C SER A 67 39.42 15.75 -0.74
N MET A 68 38.84 15.21 -1.79
CA MET A 68 38.74 15.74 -3.14
C MET A 68 37.32 15.55 -3.67
N VAL A 69 36.33 15.83 -2.81
CA VAL A 69 34.90 15.75 -3.12
C VAL A 69 34.60 16.68 -4.31
N ASN A 70 33.87 16.15 -5.30
CA ASN A 70 33.50 16.87 -6.54
C ASN A 70 34.70 17.42 -7.36
N ALA A 71 35.90 16.85 -7.22
CA ALA A 71 37.04 17.25 -8.04
C ALA A 71 36.84 16.83 -9.51
N ASP A 72 37.22 17.68 -10.47
CA ASP A 72 37.29 17.32 -11.88
C ASP A 72 38.70 16.80 -12.20
N MET A 73 38.82 15.51 -12.43
CA MET A 73 40.05 14.80 -12.79
C MET A 73 39.96 14.19 -14.18
N ALA A 74 39.10 14.72 -15.05
CA ALA A 74 38.91 14.15 -16.37
C ALA A 74 40.23 14.07 -17.15
N GLN A 75 40.53 12.88 -17.68
CA GLN A 75 41.73 12.56 -18.45
C GLN A 75 43.05 12.74 -17.68
N ALA A 76 43.03 12.80 -16.34
CA ALA A 76 44.25 12.83 -15.55
C ALA A 76 45.01 11.49 -15.66
N ASP A 77 46.33 11.54 -15.58
CA ASP A 77 47.21 10.37 -15.51
C ASP A 77 47.56 10.13 -14.03
N MET A 78 46.82 9.24 -13.37
CA MET A 78 46.97 8.85 -11.97
C MET A 78 47.67 7.49 -11.82
N VAL A 79 48.48 7.06 -12.79
CA VAL A 79 49.11 5.75 -12.76
C VAL A 79 49.95 5.56 -11.49
N ARG A 80 49.67 4.50 -10.72
CA ARG A 80 50.30 4.19 -9.43
C ARG A 80 50.13 5.26 -8.35
N SER A 81 49.11 6.12 -8.43
CA SER A 81 48.80 7.06 -7.35
C SER A 81 48.41 6.31 -6.06
N GLN A 82 48.77 6.86 -4.91
CA GLN A 82 48.36 6.33 -3.61
C GLN A 82 47.14 7.11 -3.13
N SER A 83 45.94 6.54 -3.20
CA SER A 83 44.65 7.17 -2.89
C SER A 83 43.91 6.45 -1.75
N ARG A 84 44.67 5.86 -0.83
CA ARG A 84 44.11 5.09 0.27
C ARG A 84 43.35 6.01 1.22
N ARG A 85 42.10 5.65 1.56
CA ARG A 85 41.18 6.48 2.36
C ARG A 85 40.91 7.87 1.78
N THR A 86 41.14 8.07 0.48
CA THR A 86 40.81 9.34 -0.18
C THR A 86 39.30 9.47 -0.32
N ASN A 87 38.77 10.66 -0.08
CA ASN A 87 37.38 10.97 -0.34
C ASN A 87 37.25 11.62 -1.72
N LEU A 88 36.68 10.87 -2.66
CA LEU A 88 36.37 11.26 -4.04
C LEU A 88 34.85 11.23 -4.29
N THR A 89 34.02 11.37 -3.25
CA THR A 89 32.56 11.44 -3.41
C THR A 89 32.19 12.46 -4.47
N GLY A 90 31.41 12.03 -5.47
CA GLY A 90 30.96 12.86 -6.57
C GLY A 90 32.04 13.40 -7.52
N ALA A 91 33.29 12.93 -7.43
CA ALA A 91 34.36 13.38 -8.33
C ALA A 91 34.11 12.92 -9.78
N PHE A 92 34.59 13.72 -10.75
CA PHE A 92 34.47 13.44 -12.18
C PHE A 92 35.83 12.99 -12.73
N LEU A 93 35.95 11.71 -13.05
CA LEU A 93 37.18 11.09 -13.54
C LEU A 93 36.99 10.46 -14.93
N PHE A 94 36.24 11.14 -15.80
CA PHE A 94 36.05 10.73 -17.19
C PHE A 94 37.40 10.45 -17.86
N GLY A 95 37.58 9.24 -18.40
CA GLY A 95 38.79 8.87 -19.15
C GLY A 95 40.10 8.97 -18.38
N VAL A 96 40.08 8.97 -17.05
CA VAL A 96 41.29 8.97 -16.21
C VAL A 96 42.11 7.69 -16.44
N ASP A 97 43.44 7.76 -16.41
CA ASP A 97 44.29 6.56 -16.30
C ASP A 97 44.80 6.42 -14.87
N ALA A 98 44.14 5.59 -14.06
CA ALA A 98 44.53 5.26 -12.70
C ALA A 98 45.02 3.80 -12.60
N SER A 99 45.71 3.31 -13.62
CA SER A 99 46.27 1.96 -13.62
C SER A 99 47.18 1.74 -12.40
N TYR A 100 46.96 0.64 -11.67
CA TYR A 100 47.69 0.28 -10.44
C TYR A 100 47.63 1.33 -9.32
N ALA A 101 46.63 2.21 -9.33
CA ALA A 101 46.37 3.11 -8.21
C ALA A 101 45.80 2.35 -7.00
N ASP A 102 46.06 2.85 -5.80
CA ASP A 102 45.56 2.29 -4.54
C ASP A 102 44.39 3.15 -4.03
N PHE A 103 43.15 2.71 -4.22
CA PHE A 103 41.91 3.31 -3.68
C PHE A 103 41.36 2.54 -2.47
N ASP A 104 42.20 1.81 -1.74
CA ASP A 104 41.75 1.03 -0.59
C ASP A 104 41.05 1.92 0.44
N LEU A 105 39.87 1.49 0.91
CA LEU A 105 39.03 2.23 1.85
C LEU A 105 38.64 3.65 1.38
N ALA A 106 38.79 3.97 0.09
CA ALA A 106 38.36 5.26 -0.47
C ALA A 106 36.84 5.37 -0.49
N THR A 107 36.34 6.60 -0.49
CA THR A 107 34.91 6.89 -0.73
C THR A 107 34.76 7.49 -2.12
N LEU A 108 34.05 6.79 -2.99
CA LEU A 108 33.75 7.13 -4.40
C LEU A 108 32.24 7.10 -4.66
N THR A 109 31.40 7.20 -3.62
CA THR A 109 29.95 7.25 -3.77
C THR A 109 29.56 8.37 -4.74
N ASP A 110 28.66 8.04 -5.66
CA ASP A 110 28.25 8.88 -6.78
C ASP A 110 29.41 9.28 -7.73
N ALA A 111 30.67 8.85 -7.59
CA ALA A 111 31.73 9.30 -8.51
C ALA A 111 31.44 8.86 -9.97
N ALA A 112 31.90 9.66 -10.95
CA ALA A 112 31.69 9.37 -12.37
C ALA A 112 33.03 9.10 -13.07
N LEU A 113 33.23 7.86 -13.51
CA LEU A 113 34.46 7.34 -14.12
C LEU A 113 34.21 6.66 -15.48
N PRO A 114 33.35 7.20 -16.36
CA PRO A 114 33.16 6.59 -17.68
C PRO A 114 34.48 6.60 -18.46
N TYR A 115 34.76 5.52 -19.20
CA TYR A 115 35.99 5.31 -19.98
C TYR A 115 37.31 5.33 -19.17
N ALA A 116 37.25 5.24 -17.84
CA ALA A 116 38.44 5.23 -17.00
C ALA A 116 39.28 3.95 -17.22
N THR A 117 40.61 4.07 -17.16
CA THR A 117 41.53 2.94 -17.11
C THR A 117 41.97 2.70 -15.67
N LEU A 118 41.43 1.64 -15.05
CA LEU A 118 41.61 1.26 -13.64
C LEU A 118 42.31 -0.11 -13.52
N LYS A 119 43.10 -0.49 -14.53
CA LYS A 119 43.70 -1.81 -14.63
C LYS A 119 44.63 -2.10 -13.44
N GLY A 120 44.36 -3.19 -12.73
CA GLY A 120 45.17 -3.59 -11.56
C GLY A 120 45.11 -2.61 -10.38
N ALA A 121 44.15 -1.68 -10.38
CA ALA A 121 43.93 -0.80 -9.24
C ALA A 121 43.30 -1.56 -8.07
N SER A 122 43.53 -1.08 -6.84
CA SER A 122 42.97 -1.66 -5.63
C SER A 122 41.83 -0.80 -5.10
N PHE A 123 40.72 -1.40 -4.73
CA PHE A 123 39.49 -0.80 -4.18
C PHE A 123 39.04 -1.58 -2.94
N LEU A 124 39.97 -2.21 -2.21
CA LEU A 124 39.65 -3.08 -1.08
C LEU A 124 38.80 -2.31 -0.06
N SER A 125 37.59 -2.79 0.17
CA SER A 125 36.59 -2.18 1.07
C SER A 125 36.27 -0.70 0.76
N ALA A 126 36.36 -0.29 -0.51
CA ALA A 126 35.94 1.04 -0.94
C ALA A 126 34.41 1.22 -0.89
N LYS A 127 33.94 2.44 -0.66
CA LYS A 127 32.52 2.82 -0.70
C LYS A 127 32.21 3.48 -2.03
N ALA A 128 31.49 2.82 -2.92
CA ALA A 128 31.28 3.22 -4.31
C ALA A 128 29.82 2.98 -4.77
N GLY A 129 28.85 3.25 -3.89
CA GLY A 129 27.42 3.20 -4.26
C GLY A 129 27.07 4.27 -5.30
N ASN A 130 26.18 3.94 -6.24
CA ASN A 130 25.77 4.75 -7.40
C ASN A 130 26.95 5.26 -8.27
N ILE A 131 28.10 4.59 -8.23
CA ILE A 131 29.26 4.98 -9.05
C ILE A 131 28.98 4.71 -10.53
N GLU A 132 29.46 5.57 -11.42
CA GLU A 132 29.37 5.39 -12.87
C GLU A 132 30.73 4.93 -13.42
N LEU A 133 30.76 3.77 -14.06
CA LEU A 133 31.93 3.06 -14.57
C LEU A 133 31.71 2.56 -16.00
N VAL A 134 30.82 3.23 -16.74
CA VAL A 134 30.47 2.86 -18.12
C VAL A 134 31.73 2.81 -19.00
N TYR A 135 31.95 1.72 -19.73
CA TYR A 135 33.17 1.46 -20.54
C TYR A 135 34.50 1.49 -19.77
N ALA A 136 34.51 1.46 -18.44
CA ALA A 136 35.74 1.50 -17.66
C ALA A 136 36.52 0.17 -17.75
N ASN A 137 37.85 0.24 -17.68
CA ASN A 137 38.74 -0.92 -17.71
C ASN A 137 39.26 -1.24 -16.30
N LEU A 138 38.60 -2.15 -15.60
CA LEU A 138 38.96 -2.66 -14.27
C LEU A 138 39.69 -4.02 -14.32
N ALA A 139 40.34 -4.37 -15.44
CA ALA A 139 40.95 -5.70 -15.57
C ALA A 139 42.00 -5.95 -14.47
N ASN A 140 41.88 -7.08 -13.77
CA ASN A 140 42.69 -7.50 -12.62
C ASN A 140 42.64 -6.54 -11.42
N ALA A 141 41.61 -5.69 -11.31
CA ALA A 141 41.42 -4.85 -10.14
C ALA A 141 41.05 -5.68 -8.90
N ASP A 142 41.42 -5.21 -7.72
CA ASP A 142 41.01 -5.77 -6.43
C ASP A 142 39.81 -4.98 -5.90
N LEU A 143 38.62 -5.58 -5.91
CA LEU A 143 37.34 -4.99 -5.49
C LEU A 143 36.77 -5.68 -4.25
N ARG A 144 37.60 -6.43 -3.51
CA ARG A 144 37.12 -7.26 -2.39
C ARG A 144 36.41 -6.39 -1.35
N PHE A 145 35.24 -6.83 -0.91
CA PHE A 145 34.39 -6.15 0.07
C PHE A 145 33.98 -4.71 -0.29
N ALA A 146 34.09 -4.30 -1.55
CA ALA A 146 33.64 -2.99 -1.98
C ALA A 146 32.11 -2.90 -1.99
N ASN A 147 31.55 -1.73 -1.67
CA ASN A 147 30.14 -1.44 -1.88
C ASN A 147 29.97 -0.76 -3.26
N LEU A 148 29.25 -1.42 -4.16
CA LEU A 148 28.91 -1.01 -5.52
C LEU A 148 27.39 -1.04 -5.75
N THR A 149 26.58 -0.80 -4.70
CA THR A 149 25.11 -0.80 -4.83
C THR A 149 24.65 0.23 -5.85
N ASN A 150 23.77 -0.14 -6.77
CA ASN A 150 23.27 0.68 -7.88
C ASN A 150 24.37 1.28 -8.79
N ALA A 151 25.55 0.67 -8.83
CA ALA A 151 26.61 1.10 -9.74
C ALA A 151 26.18 0.90 -11.21
N ASP A 152 26.59 1.80 -12.09
CA ASP A 152 26.48 1.63 -13.54
C ASP A 152 27.83 1.16 -14.09
N LEU A 153 27.92 -0.10 -14.46
CA LEU A 153 29.09 -0.84 -14.96
C LEU A 153 28.89 -1.25 -16.43
N THR A 154 27.96 -0.61 -17.15
CA THR A 154 27.64 -0.94 -18.53
C THR A 154 28.89 -0.98 -19.41
N ASP A 155 29.09 -2.06 -20.16
CA ASP A 155 30.24 -2.32 -21.05
C ASP A 155 31.64 -2.24 -20.38
N ALA A 156 31.71 -2.34 -19.04
CA ALA A 156 33.00 -2.30 -18.33
C ALA A 156 33.81 -3.60 -18.51
N ASN A 157 35.15 -3.50 -18.51
CA ASN A 157 36.04 -4.66 -18.57
C ASN A 157 36.59 -5.01 -17.18
N LEU A 158 36.08 -6.07 -16.57
CA LEU A 158 36.48 -6.57 -15.24
C LEU A 158 37.26 -7.90 -15.32
N MET A 159 37.91 -8.19 -16.45
CA MET A 159 38.61 -9.46 -16.65
C MET A 159 39.64 -9.73 -15.53
N GLY A 160 39.48 -10.83 -14.81
CA GLY A 160 40.38 -11.26 -13.74
C GLY A 160 40.29 -10.44 -12.46
N ALA A 161 39.29 -9.55 -12.32
CA ALA A 161 39.09 -8.76 -11.10
C ALA A 161 38.65 -9.64 -9.91
N ASP A 162 39.00 -9.24 -8.69
CA ASP A 162 38.62 -9.93 -7.46
C ASP A 162 37.52 -9.16 -6.71
N LEU A 163 36.29 -9.62 -6.80
CA LEU A 163 35.10 -9.07 -6.15
C LEU A 163 34.68 -9.87 -4.89
N THR A 164 35.59 -10.61 -4.25
CA THR A 164 35.25 -11.41 -3.06
C THR A 164 34.50 -10.56 -2.02
N GLY A 165 33.27 -10.95 -1.68
CA GLY A 165 32.44 -10.27 -0.67
C GLY A 165 31.94 -8.87 -1.03
N ALA A 166 32.04 -8.43 -2.29
CA ALA A 166 31.51 -7.13 -2.73
C ALA A 166 29.97 -7.12 -2.77
N ASP A 167 29.36 -5.95 -2.56
CA ASP A 167 27.91 -5.74 -2.67
C ASP A 167 27.56 -4.96 -3.92
N LEU A 168 26.85 -5.59 -4.86
CA LEU A 168 26.43 -5.04 -6.16
C LEU A 168 24.91 -4.99 -6.29
N THR A 169 24.18 -4.88 -5.16
CA THR A 169 22.70 -4.84 -5.19
C THR A 169 22.20 -3.73 -6.12
N GLY A 170 21.35 -4.07 -7.11
CA GLY A 170 20.75 -3.12 -8.05
C GLY A 170 21.70 -2.52 -9.10
N ALA A 171 22.93 -3.02 -9.23
CA ALA A 171 23.90 -2.51 -10.21
C ALA A 171 23.52 -2.91 -11.65
N ASP A 172 23.82 -2.06 -12.63
CA ASP A 172 23.68 -2.35 -14.07
C ASP A 172 25.05 -2.76 -14.62
N LEU A 173 25.20 -4.00 -15.08
CA LEU A 173 26.43 -4.54 -15.66
C LEU A 173 26.26 -4.92 -17.13
N THR A 174 25.25 -4.39 -17.82
CA THR A 174 24.92 -4.77 -19.19
C THR A 174 26.16 -4.72 -20.10
N GLY A 175 26.50 -5.82 -20.80
CA GLY A 175 27.66 -5.90 -21.71
C GLY A 175 29.05 -6.02 -21.05
N ALA A 176 29.14 -6.10 -19.72
CA ALA A 176 30.43 -6.14 -19.01
C ALA A 176 31.22 -7.46 -19.20
N ASN A 177 32.55 -7.37 -19.30
CA ASN A 177 33.45 -8.52 -19.40
C ASN A 177 33.93 -9.02 -18.03
N LEU A 178 33.37 -10.14 -17.56
CA LEU A 178 33.66 -10.77 -16.27
C LEU A 178 34.57 -12.02 -16.36
N THR A 179 35.29 -12.19 -17.47
CA THR A 179 36.14 -13.38 -17.70
C THR A 179 37.18 -13.54 -16.58
N LYS A 180 37.26 -14.72 -15.94
CA LYS A 180 38.15 -15.05 -14.80
C LYS A 180 37.94 -14.22 -13.53
N ALA A 181 36.85 -13.45 -13.42
CA ALA A 181 36.57 -12.68 -12.21
C ALA A 181 36.24 -13.58 -11.01
N ASN A 182 36.58 -13.15 -9.80
CA ASN A 182 36.30 -13.87 -8.56
C ASN A 182 35.16 -13.20 -7.78
N PHE A 183 34.03 -13.87 -7.61
CA PHE A 183 32.84 -13.37 -6.92
C PHE A 183 32.56 -14.09 -5.59
N TYR A 184 33.57 -14.74 -4.99
CA TYR A 184 33.36 -15.54 -3.79
C TYR A 184 32.61 -14.74 -2.70
N GLY A 185 31.39 -15.15 -2.33
CA GLY A 185 30.59 -14.47 -1.31
C GLY A 185 30.01 -13.08 -1.69
N ALA A 186 30.04 -12.67 -2.96
CA ALA A 186 29.51 -11.37 -3.39
C ALA A 186 27.96 -11.34 -3.48
N ASN A 187 27.34 -10.16 -3.44
CA ASN A 187 25.89 -9.98 -3.55
C ASN A 187 25.51 -9.30 -4.88
N LEU A 188 24.72 -9.96 -5.73
CA LEU A 188 24.21 -9.48 -7.03
C LEU A 188 22.68 -9.36 -7.03
N THR A 189 22.06 -9.13 -5.87
CA THR A 189 20.59 -9.04 -5.80
C THR A 189 20.05 -7.93 -6.71
N ASN A 190 19.07 -8.23 -7.56
CA ASN A 190 18.47 -7.30 -8.54
C ASN A 190 19.44 -6.61 -9.53
N ALA A 191 20.64 -7.15 -9.73
CA ALA A 191 21.58 -6.59 -10.71
C ALA A 191 21.19 -6.96 -12.15
N ASP A 192 21.43 -6.06 -13.11
CA ASP A 192 21.31 -6.35 -14.55
C ASP A 192 22.64 -6.89 -15.08
N LEU A 193 22.63 -8.08 -15.66
CA LEU A 193 23.80 -8.82 -16.16
C LEU A 193 23.62 -9.22 -17.63
N THR A 194 22.70 -8.58 -18.33
CA THR A 194 22.42 -8.81 -19.74
C THR A 194 23.71 -8.70 -20.57
N ASP A 195 23.96 -9.63 -21.50
CA ASP A 195 25.13 -9.64 -22.39
C ASP A 195 26.53 -9.72 -21.70
N THR A 196 26.60 -10.17 -20.44
CA THR A 196 27.89 -10.29 -19.70
C THR A 196 28.64 -11.61 -19.95
N THR A 197 30.00 -11.60 -19.85
CA THR A 197 30.83 -12.81 -20.08
C THR A 197 31.42 -13.43 -18.80
N PHE A 198 31.05 -14.67 -18.43
CA PHE A 198 31.45 -15.35 -17.17
C PHE A 198 32.53 -16.46 -17.28
N THR A 199 33.29 -16.54 -18.38
CA THR A 199 34.22 -17.65 -18.62
C THR A 199 35.29 -17.76 -17.53
N TYR A 200 35.38 -18.93 -16.86
CA TYR A 200 36.30 -19.19 -15.74
C TYR A 200 36.11 -18.34 -14.48
N ALA A 201 34.96 -17.68 -14.31
CA ALA A 201 34.66 -16.94 -13.09
C ALA A 201 34.43 -17.86 -11.88
N ASN A 202 34.66 -17.37 -10.66
CA ASN A 202 34.38 -18.09 -9.42
C ASN A 202 33.15 -17.50 -8.72
N LEU A 203 32.01 -18.20 -8.74
CA LEU A 203 30.73 -17.71 -8.18
C LEU A 203 30.36 -18.44 -6.87
N TYR A 204 31.36 -18.97 -6.17
CA TYR A 204 31.11 -19.76 -4.97
C TYR A 204 30.58 -18.87 -3.82
N LEU A 205 29.40 -19.19 -3.27
CA LEU A 205 28.68 -18.39 -2.25
C LEU A 205 28.18 -17.01 -2.71
N THR A 206 28.11 -16.75 -4.02
CA THR A 206 27.51 -15.51 -4.53
C THR A 206 25.98 -15.54 -4.42
N THR A 207 25.35 -14.43 -4.01
CA THR A 207 23.88 -14.25 -4.01
C THR A 207 23.43 -13.64 -5.34
N THR A 208 22.41 -14.19 -6.01
CA THR A 208 21.93 -13.71 -7.33
C THR A 208 20.41 -13.56 -7.42
N THR A 209 19.73 -13.38 -6.28
CA THR A 209 18.26 -13.28 -6.22
C THR A 209 17.78 -12.08 -7.05
N GLY A 210 16.87 -12.29 -8.00
CA GLY A 210 16.30 -11.21 -8.82
C GLY A 210 17.23 -10.61 -9.89
N ALA A 211 18.43 -11.15 -10.10
CA ALA A 211 19.35 -10.67 -11.13
C ALA A 211 18.85 -11.03 -12.56
N PHE A 212 18.95 -10.08 -13.50
CA PHE A 212 18.55 -10.24 -14.89
C PHE A 212 19.75 -10.74 -15.72
N MET A 213 19.66 -11.91 -16.37
CA MET A 213 20.80 -12.55 -17.05
C MET A 213 20.40 -13.06 -18.45
N ASP A 214 19.98 -12.16 -19.34
CA ASP A 214 19.72 -12.51 -20.74
C ASP A 214 21.04 -12.61 -21.53
N ASP A 215 21.21 -13.67 -22.34
CA ASP A 215 22.44 -13.97 -23.10
C ASP A 215 23.79 -14.05 -22.31
N ALA A 216 23.74 -14.23 -20.99
CA ALA A 216 24.90 -14.39 -20.10
C ALA A 216 24.99 -15.80 -19.47
N GLY A 217 26.12 -16.52 -19.62
CA GLY A 217 26.27 -17.89 -19.10
C GLY A 217 27.69 -18.30 -18.67
N PRO A 218 27.89 -18.96 -17.50
CA PRO A 218 29.20 -19.39 -17.04
C PRO A 218 29.70 -20.67 -17.76
N SER A 219 30.75 -20.53 -18.56
CA SER A 219 31.49 -21.67 -19.11
C SER A 219 32.69 -22.03 -18.22
N ARG A 220 32.74 -23.26 -17.70
CA ARG A 220 33.87 -23.83 -16.91
C ARG A 220 34.15 -23.10 -15.58
N SER A 221 33.10 -22.81 -14.81
CA SER A 221 33.16 -22.06 -13.54
C SER A 221 32.87 -22.95 -12.31
N LYS A 222 33.29 -22.53 -11.11
CA LYS A 222 32.99 -23.23 -9.83
C LYS A 222 31.73 -22.66 -9.18
N LEU A 223 30.80 -23.52 -8.75
CA LEU A 223 29.50 -23.17 -8.16
C LEU A 223 29.23 -23.97 -6.87
N SER A 224 28.64 -23.36 -5.83
CA SER A 224 28.22 -24.01 -4.57
C SER A 224 26.71 -24.29 -4.56
N LEU A 225 26.26 -25.42 -4.00
CA LEU A 225 24.85 -25.86 -3.97
C LEU A 225 23.95 -25.16 -2.92
N THR A 226 24.49 -24.30 -2.06
CA THR A 226 23.74 -23.76 -0.90
C THR A 226 22.96 -22.48 -1.17
N THR A 227 23.02 -21.92 -2.39
CA THR A 227 22.38 -20.64 -2.74
C THR A 227 21.96 -20.62 -4.21
N ILE A 228 21.09 -21.56 -4.59
CA ILE A 228 20.64 -21.73 -5.98
C ILE A 228 19.11 -21.89 -6.00
N SER A 229 18.41 -21.03 -6.75
CA SER A 229 16.97 -21.15 -7.01
C SER A 229 16.67 -22.39 -7.87
N GLY A 230 15.41 -22.87 -7.83
CA GLY A 230 15.01 -24.22 -8.25
C GLY A 230 15.46 -24.70 -9.65
N ALA A 231 15.77 -23.82 -10.59
CA ALA A 231 16.18 -24.20 -11.94
C ALA A 231 17.61 -24.76 -12.03
N THR A 232 18.56 -24.31 -11.20
CA THR A 232 19.99 -24.76 -11.28
C THR A 232 20.31 -25.89 -10.29
N ARG A 233 19.36 -26.31 -9.42
CA ARG A 233 19.50 -27.47 -8.49
C ARG A 233 19.59 -28.81 -9.22
N TYR A 234 19.02 -28.90 -10.43
CA TYR A 234 18.99 -30.12 -11.25
C TYR A 234 20.40 -30.57 -11.72
N TRP A 235 21.37 -29.66 -11.80
CA TRP A 235 22.70 -29.96 -12.34
C TRP A 235 23.73 -30.39 -11.29
N ALA A 236 23.41 -30.23 -10.00
CA ALA A 236 24.41 -30.30 -8.94
C ALA A 236 24.29 -31.54 -8.03
N MET A 237 23.23 -32.35 -8.19
CA MET A 237 22.96 -33.58 -7.42
C MET A 237 23.67 -34.86 -7.92
N ARG A 238 24.79 -34.77 -8.65
CA ARG A 238 25.52 -35.95 -9.19
C ARG A 238 26.78 -36.40 -8.39
N ALA A 239 27.07 -35.89 -7.19
CA ALA A 239 28.27 -36.28 -6.42
C ALA A 239 28.02 -36.44 -4.90
N GLY A 240 28.17 -37.65 -4.32
CA GLY A 240 27.82 -37.96 -2.90
C GLY A 240 28.90 -38.69 -2.06
N THR A 241 28.64 -38.92 -0.74
CA THR A 241 29.22 -39.96 0.20
C THR A 241 28.67 -39.84 1.65
N GLY A 242 28.42 -40.95 2.40
CA GLY A 242 28.00 -40.99 3.84
C GLY A 242 28.64 -42.13 4.68
N PHE A 243 28.48 -42.20 6.04
CA PHE A 243 28.93 -43.28 6.98
C PHE A 243 28.30 -43.25 8.44
N GLN A 244 28.13 -44.41 9.17
CA GLN A 244 27.51 -44.58 10.54
C GLN A 244 28.10 -45.71 11.50
N HIS A 245 27.85 -45.60 12.85
CA HIS A 245 27.74 -46.56 14.05
C HIS A 245 28.91 -47.05 15.01
N THR A 246 28.73 -47.01 16.39
CA THR A 246 29.23 -47.94 17.52
C THR A 246 28.86 -47.56 19.02
N ASN A 247 28.49 -48.57 19.89
CA ASN A 247 27.84 -48.63 21.26
C ASN A 247 28.74 -48.74 22.55
N LEU A 248 28.40 -48.23 23.78
CA LEU A 248 29.10 -48.57 25.09
C LEU A 248 28.28 -48.62 26.45
N THR A 249 27.98 -49.80 27.00
CA THR A 249 27.41 -49.96 28.38
C THR A 249 28.44 -50.42 29.44
N ASN A 250 28.34 -49.91 30.69
CA ASN A 250 29.07 -50.34 31.93
C ASN A 250 30.46 -49.76 32.27
N ALA A 251 30.76 -48.52 31.88
CA ALA A 251 31.91 -47.82 32.45
C ALA A 251 31.46 -46.58 33.25
N ASP A 252 31.83 -46.54 34.53
CA ASP A 252 31.86 -45.31 35.33
C ASP A 252 32.87 -44.37 34.65
N TYR A 253 32.38 -43.54 33.73
CA TYR A 253 33.15 -42.45 33.13
C TYR A 253 32.65 -41.13 33.70
N ASP A 254 33.53 -40.50 34.46
CA ASP A 254 33.44 -39.09 34.79
C ASP A 254 33.92 -38.31 33.55
N PHE A 255 33.01 -37.78 32.73
CA PHE A 255 33.37 -36.97 31.56
C PHE A 255 33.76 -35.56 32.03
N VAL A 256 35.05 -35.40 32.33
CA VAL A 256 35.71 -34.19 32.83
C VAL A 256 35.36 -32.94 32.00
N THR A 257 35.17 -31.81 32.67
CA THR A 257 34.98 -30.46 32.08
C THR A 257 36.32 -29.82 31.65
N PRO A 258 36.39 -29.10 30.51
CA PRO A 258 37.63 -28.39 30.14
C PRO A 258 37.85 -27.12 30.98
N ASN A 259 39.09 -26.95 31.44
CA ASN A 259 39.65 -25.73 32.03
C ASN A 259 39.65 -24.56 31.01
N PRO A 260 39.18 -23.34 31.34
CA PRO A 260 39.07 -22.25 30.37
C PRO A 260 40.38 -21.56 29.95
N ASN A 261 41.56 -21.97 30.45
CA ASN A 261 42.80 -21.22 30.21
C ASN A 261 43.99 -22.14 29.83
N GLY A 262 44.41 -22.12 28.56
CA GLY A 262 45.68 -22.73 28.13
C GLY A 262 45.84 -22.87 26.62
N ALA A 263 46.80 -22.15 26.04
CA ALA A 263 47.08 -22.04 24.62
C ALA A 263 47.92 -23.20 24.03
N GLY A 264 47.65 -23.51 22.76
CA GLY A 264 48.63 -23.99 21.78
C GLY A 264 48.75 -25.51 21.58
N GLY A 265 48.65 -25.94 20.31
CA GLY A 265 49.23 -27.21 19.84
C GLY A 265 48.26 -28.17 19.16
N ASN A 266 48.45 -28.34 17.86
CA ASN A 266 47.74 -29.27 16.99
C ASN A 266 48.21 -30.72 17.27
N GLN A 267 47.32 -31.64 17.69
CA GLN A 267 47.19 -33.04 17.21
C GLN A 267 46.32 -33.93 18.13
N SER A 268 45.42 -34.67 17.47
CA SER A 268 44.83 -35.98 17.82
C SER A 268 44.00 -36.16 19.11
N GLY A 269 42.68 -36.29 18.90
CA GLY A 269 41.82 -37.27 19.58
C GLY A 269 41.58 -37.09 21.08
N ASP A 270 40.69 -36.18 21.46
CA ASP A 270 40.16 -36.12 22.84
C ASP A 270 38.93 -37.01 22.98
N GLY A 271 39.14 -38.19 23.57
CA GLY A 271 38.13 -39.22 23.77
C GLY A 271 37.07 -38.84 24.79
N ARG A 272 35.89 -38.43 24.32
CA ARG A 272 34.62 -38.75 24.99
C ARG A 272 34.15 -40.12 24.47
N ALA A 273 33.55 -40.93 25.33
CA ALA A 273 33.12 -42.26 24.97
C ALA A 273 31.92 -42.18 24.01
N ASP A 274 32.07 -42.76 22.81
CA ASP A 274 31.09 -42.75 21.72
C ASP A 274 30.11 -43.93 21.87
N LEU A 275 28.86 -43.65 22.28
CA LEU A 275 27.77 -44.57 22.61
C LEU A 275 26.75 -44.76 21.47
N ARG A 276 27.14 -44.54 20.21
CA ARG A 276 26.22 -44.59 19.06
C ARG A 276 25.69 -45.99 18.75
N GLY A 277 24.39 -46.21 18.80
CA GLY A 277 23.81 -47.53 18.56
C GLY A 277 23.86 -48.39 19.81
N ALA A 278 24.00 -47.75 20.99
CA ALA A 278 24.19 -48.44 22.24
C ALA A 278 22.99 -49.16 22.83
N ASP A 279 23.03 -50.48 22.94
CA ASP A 279 22.11 -51.22 23.82
C ASP A 279 22.46 -50.99 25.29
N LEU A 280 21.75 -50.02 25.86
CA LEU A 280 21.66 -49.58 27.25
C LEU A 280 20.29 -49.94 27.84
N SER A 281 19.53 -50.86 27.22
CA SER A 281 18.14 -51.14 27.60
C SER A 281 18.05 -51.73 29.00
N ASN A 282 17.02 -51.31 29.74
CA ASN A 282 16.70 -51.71 31.12
C ASN A 282 17.82 -51.47 32.15
N LEU A 283 18.83 -50.66 31.82
CA LEU A 283 19.90 -50.34 32.75
C LEU A 283 19.47 -49.27 33.76
N GLU A 284 19.88 -49.45 35.01
CA GLU A 284 19.76 -48.42 36.04
C GLU A 284 20.98 -47.50 36.00
N ILE A 285 20.85 -46.33 35.36
CA ILE A 285 21.91 -45.34 35.17
C ILE A 285 21.51 -43.98 35.75
N ARG A 286 21.01 -44.00 37.00
CA ARG A 286 20.52 -42.85 37.76
C ARG A 286 21.64 -41.90 38.19
N SER A 287 21.36 -40.60 38.16
CA SER A 287 22.24 -39.54 38.65
C SER A 287 23.67 -39.58 38.08
N LYS A 288 23.82 -40.06 36.83
CA LYS A 288 25.11 -40.11 36.12
C LYS A 288 25.25 -38.94 35.16
N SER A 289 26.48 -38.62 34.79
CA SER A 289 26.78 -37.56 33.81
C SER A 289 27.03 -38.17 32.43
N PHE A 290 26.16 -37.83 31.48
CA PHE A 290 26.26 -38.09 30.05
C PHE A 290 26.49 -36.79 29.25
N ALA A 291 26.97 -35.73 29.90
CA ALA A 291 27.06 -34.42 29.29
C ALA A 291 27.95 -34.43 28.02
N ASN A 292 27.38 -34.02 26.89
CA ASN A 292 27.95 -34.02 25.55
C ASN A 292 28.46 -35.40 25.07
N MET A 293 27.88 -36.49 25.59
CA MET A 293 28.12 -37.84 25.07
C MET A 293 27.32 -38.10 23.80
N ASN A 294 27.81 -39.02 22.97
CA ASN A 294 27.18 -39.38 21.71
C ASN A 294 26.44 -40.71 21.82
N LEU A 295 25.14 -40.68 22.07
CA LEU A 295 24.21 -41.80 22.24
C LEU A 295 23.35 -42.08 20.98
N ALA A 296 23.73 -41.58 19.80
CA ALA A 296 22.87 -41.66 18.61
C ALA A 296 22.55 -43.11 18.22
N GLY A 297 21.28 -43.50 18.16
CA GLY A 297 20.81 -44.84 17.82
C GLY A 297 20.78 -45.81 18.99
N ALA A 298 21.08 -45.35 20.21
CA ALA A 298 21.13 -46.21 21.39
C ALA A 298 19.75 -46.76 21.79
N ASP A 299 19.67 -48.03 22.13
CA ASP A 299 18.51 -48.64 22.78
C ASP A 299 18.61 -48.42 24.29
N LEU A 300 17.78 -47.54 24.82
CA LEU A 300 17.59 -47.18 26.22
C LEU A 300 16.21 -47.66 26.73
N THR A 301 15.58 -48.62 26.05
CA THR A 301 14.23 -49.08 26.39
C THR A 301 14.15 -49.52 27.84
N GLY A 302 13.25 -48.93 28.63
CA GLY A 302 13.08 -49.24 30.05
C GLY A 302 14.24 -48.84 30.97
N ALA A 303 15.26 -48.13 30.46
CA ALA A 303 16.39 -47.68 31.28
C ALA A 303 15.95 -46.60 32.30
N ASP A 304 16.62 -46.56 33.44
CA ASP A 304 16.36 -45.56 34.47
C ASP A 304 17.51 -44.55 34.55
N LEU A 305 17.26 -43.34 34.05
CA LEU A 305 18.19 -42.22 34.00
C LEU A 305 17.75 -41.09 34.96
N SER A 306 16.98 -41.41 36.00
CA SER A 306 16.43 -40.41 36.92
C SER A 306 17.53 -39.51 37.51
N GLY A 307 17.33 -38.19 37.44
CA GLY A 307 18.28 -37.18 37.93
C GLY A 307 19.63 -37.10 37.20
N SER A 308 19.81 -37.82 36.09
CA SER A 308 21.07 -37.80 35.33
C SER A 308 21.26 -36.50 34.55
N ASN A 309 22.51 -36.14 34.25
CA ASN A 309 22.88 -34.96 33.47
C ASN A 309 23.25 -35.36 32.04
N LEU A 310 22.37 -35.12 31.07
CA LEU A 310 22.57 -35.36 29.64
C LEU A 310 22.75 -34.04 28.85
N THR A 311 23.22 -32.97 29.50
CA THR A 311 23.39 -31.66 28.84
C THR A 311 24.25 -31.79 27.58
N GLY A 312 23.75 -31.37 26.43
CA GLY A 312 24.46 -31.43 25.14
C GLY A 312 24.62 -32.83 24.54
N ALA A 313 24.02 -33.87 25.13
CA ALA A 313 24.16 -35.24 24.63
C ALA A 313 23.47 -35.44 23.28
N ASN A 314 24.08 -36.21 22.37
CA ASN A 314 23.46 -36.59 21.09
C ASN A 314 22.71 -37.92 21.23
N LEU A 315 21.39 -37.89 21.31
CA LEU A 315 20.44 -39.02 21.38
C LEU A 315 19.70 -39.27 20.05
N THR A 316 20.23 -38.79 18.91
CA THR A 316 19.55 -38.92 17.61
C THR A 316 19.21 -40.39 17.30
N ASN A 317 17.96 -40.72 16.94
CA ASN A 317 17.46 -42.08 16.70
C ASN A 317 17.53 -43.06 17.90
N ALA A 318 17.73 -42.58 19.12
CA ALA A 318 17.76 -43.45 20.30
C ALA A 318 16.34 -43.94 20.67
N ASN A 319 16.22 -45.14 21.23
CA ASN A 319 14.96 -45.71 21.71
C ASN A 319 14.91 -45.66 23.25
N LEU A 320 14.21 -44.69 23.83
CA LEU A 320 13.94 -44.50 25.25
C LEU A 320 12.53 -44.96 25.66
N THR A 321 11.91 -45.87 24.91
CA THR A 321 10.55 -46.36 25.21
C THR A 321 10.43 -46.84 26.66
N ARG A 322 9.47 -46.30 27.42
CA ARG A 322 9.24 -46.58 28.86
C ARG A 322 10.46 -46.34 29.77
N ALA A 323 11.43 -45.52 29.37
CA ALA A 323 12.53 -45.13 30.24
C ALA A 323 12.05 -44.16 31.34
N THR A 324 12.84 -44.00 32.40
CA THR A 324 12.59 -43.00 33.46
C THR A 324 13.63 -41.89 33.36
N LEU A 325 13.18 -40.67 33.07
CA LEU A 325 13.96 -39.44 32.96
C LEU A 325 13.60 -38.40 34.04
N ALA A 326 12.82 -38.79 35.04
CA ALA A 326 12.31 -37.88 36.08
C ALA A 326 13.43 -37.02 36.69
N GLY A 327 13.25 -35.70 36.64
CA GLY A 327 14.20 -34.71 37.17
C GLY A 327 15.58 -34.66 36.49
N SER A 328 15.77 -35.33 35.34
CA SER A 328 17.03 -35.28 34.60
C SER A 328 17.21 -33.96 33.82
N ASN A 329 18.46 -33.66 33.47
CA ASN A 329 18.80 -32.45 32.71
C ASN A 329 19.26 -32.79 31.29
N LEU A 330 18.44 -32.48 30.29
CA LEU A 330 18.68 -32.66 28.86
C LEU A 330 18.88 -31.31 28.13
N THR A 331 19.34 -30.27 28.85
CA THR A 331 19.59 -28.96 28.24
C THR A 331 20.48 -29.11 26.99
N SER A 332 20.07 -28.57 25.85
CA SER A 332 20.80 -28.65 24.56
C SER A 332 21.07 -30.06 24.04
N ALA A 333 20.39 -31.09 24.55
CA ALA A 333 20.53 -32.46 24.02
C ALA A 333 19.84 -32.58 22.64
N ASN A 334 20.38 -33.43 21.77
CA ASN A 334 19.80 -33.71 20.45
C ASN A 334 19.09 -35.08 20.44
N LEU A 335 17.78 -35.08 20.56
CA LEU A 335 16.84 -36.20 20.52
C LEU A 335 16.18 -36.40 19.14
N THR A 336 16.78 -35.91 18.05
CA THR A 336 16.15 -36.01 16.71
C THR A 336 15.80 -37.46 16.37
N SER A 337 14.55 -37.74 15.99
CA SER A 337 14.01 -39.06 15.64
C SER A 337 14.09 -40.10 16.76
N ALA A 338 14.24 -39.67 18.03
CA ALA A 338 14.24 -40.59 19.17
C ALA A 338 12.82 -41.10 19.49
N THR A 339 12.71 -42.36 19.92
CA THR A 339 11.44 -42.93 20.40
C THR A 339 11.40 -42.86 21.93
N LEU A 340 10.47 -42.10 22.51
CA LEU A 340 10.27 -41.91 23.94
C LEU A 340 8.82 -42.23 24.37
N THR A 341 8.17 -43.16 23.67
CA THR A 341 6.80 -43.58 23.99
C THR A 341 6.70 -44.05 25.44
N ASP A 342 5.67 -43.58 26.16
CA ASP A 342 5.40 -43.88 27.57
C ASP A 342 6.57 -43.56 28.53
N VAL A 343 7.45 -42.62 28.18
CA VAL A 343 8.56 -42.21 29.06
C VAL A 343 8.03 -41.47 30.30
N VAL A 344 8.64 -41.74 31.46
CA VAL A 344 8.37 -40.99 32.69
C VAL A 344 9.40 -39.87 32.83
N ALA A 345 9.07 -38.68 32.35
CA ALA A 345 9.96 -37.53 32.26
C ALA A 345 9.41 -36.30 33.03
N ASN A 346 8.69 -36.53 34.13
CA ASN A 346 8.18 -35.44 34.96
C ASN A 346 9.33 -34.59 35.52
N SER A 347 9.16 -33.27 35.50
CA SER A 347 10.17 -32.30 35.93
C SER A 347 11.52 -32.38 35.19
N VAL A 348 11.53 -32.91 33.96
CA VAL A 348 12.73 -32.92 33.12
C VAL A 348 13.06 -31.51 32.58
N ASN A 349 14.35 -31.19 32.43
CA ASN A 349 14.77 -29.95 31.78
C ASN A 349 15.24 -30.23 30.34
N LEU A 350 14.46 -29.80 29.35
CA LEU A 350 14.71 -29.93 27.91
C LEU A 350 15.05 -28.58 27.26
N THR A 351 15.50 -27.59 28.04
CA THR A 351 15.82 -26.25 27.53
C THR A 351 16.77 -26.32 26.33
N SER A 352 16.43 -25.68 25.22
CA SER A 352 17.22 -25.69 23.97
C SER A 352 17.52 -27.08 23.37
N ALA A 353 16.81 -28.13 23.79
CA ALA A 353 16.99 -29.46 23.21
C ALA A 353 16.36 -29.56 21.80
N THR A 354 16.89 -30.43 20.94
CA THR A 354 16.32 -30.73 19.62
C THR A 354 15.57 -32.04 19.68
N LEU A 355 14.25 -32.03 19.56
CA LEU A 355 13.35 -33.18 19.55
C LEU A 355 12.69 -33.41 18.19
N THR A 356 13.30 -32.91 17.10
CA THR A 356 12.77 -33.04 15.75
C THR A 356 12.42 -34.51 15.45
N ASP A 357 11.21 -34.85 15.00
CA ASP A 357 10.76 -36.24 14.76
C ASP A 357 10.70 -37.18 15.97
N ALA A 358 10.82 -36.66 17.19
CA ALA A 358 10.75 -37.52 18.37
C ALA A 358 9.31 -38.01 18.64
N ASN A 359 9.17 -39.25 19.09
CA ASN A 359 7.87 -39.82 19.51
C ASN A 359 7.77 -39.83 21.04
N LEU A 360 6.95 -38.93 21.61
CA LEU A 360 6.62 -38.84 23.03
C LEU A 360 5.15 -39.23 23.30
N ALA A 361 4.54 -40.10 22.47
CA ALA A 361 3.18 -40.55 22.71
C ALA A 361 3.05 -41.21 24.10
N GLY A 362 2.04 -40.83 24.87
CA GLY A 362 1.80 -41.31 26.24
C GLY A 362 2.84 -40.86 27.29
N ALA A 363 3.80 -40.01 26.93
CA ALA A 363 4.84 -39.55 27.84
C ALA A 363 4.27 -38.69 28.99
N ASN A 364 4.85 -38.81 30.18
CA ASN A 364 4.60 -37.90 31.28
C ASN A 364 5.71 -36.83 31.36
N LEU A 365 5.38 -35.61 30.95
CA LEU A 365 6.23 -34.41 30.96
C LEU A 365 5.74 -33.36 31.97
N ALA A 366 4.89 -33.74 32.93
CA ALA A 366 4.30 -32.78 33.86
C ALA A 366 5.39 -31.97 34.60
N ASN A 367 5.21 -30.66 34.69
CA ASN A 367 6.15 -29.70 35.30
C ASN A 367 7.56 -29.66 34.65
N SER A 368 7.70 -30.12 33.41
CA SER A 368 8.97 -30.04 32.67
C SER A 368 9.22 -28.65 32.07
N THR A 369 10.44 -28.41 31.58
CA THR A 369 10.82 -27.18 30.87
C THR A 369 11.22 -27.51 29.43
N LEU A 370 10.52 -26.93 28.46
CA LEU A 370 10.76 -27.03 27.01
C LEU A 370 11.27 -25.72 26.39
N THR A 371 11.54 -24.69 27.20
CA THR A 371 11.96 -23.35 26.74
C THR A 371 13.03 -23.42 25.63
N SER A 372 12.74 -22.79 24.49
CA SER A 372 13.60 -22.73 23.31
C SER A 372 13.97 -24.09 22.69
N ALA A 373 13.26 -25.16 23.01
CA ALA A 373 13.46 -26.46 22.36
C ALA A 373 12.92 -26.44 20.91
N ASP A 374 13.57 -27.19 20.03
CA ASP A 374 13.06 -27.48 18.68
C ASP A 374 12.28 -28.80 18.72
N ILE A 375 10.95 -28.72 18.74
CA ILE A 375 10.03 -29.87 18.79
C ILE A 375 9.35 -30.10 17.43
N THR A 376 10.08 -29.86 16.34
CA THR A 376 9.54 -30.01 14.97
C THR A 376 9.10 -31.46 14.69
N ARG A 377 7.85 -31.69 14.28
CA ARG A 377 7.27 -33.02 13.98
C ARG A 377 7.34 -33.99 15.16
N THR A 378 7.31 -33.47 16.39
CA THR A 378 7.25 -34.27 17.61
C THR A 378 5.83 -34.79 17.87
N ASP A 379 5.69 -36.06 18.24
CA ASP A 379 4.40 -36.69 18.61
C ASP A 379 4.21 -36.69 20.13
N PHE A 380 3.24 -35.93 20.62
CA PHE A 380 2.77 -35.86 22.02
C PHE A 380 1.36 -36.48 22.20
N THR A 381 0.94 -37.39 21.33
CA THR A 381 -0.39 -38.02 21.42
C THR A 381 -0.64 -38.59 22.82
N ASN A 382 -1.73 -38.17 23.47
CA ASN A 382 -2.10 -38.53 24.85
C ASN A 382 -1.01 -38.28 25.92
N ALA A 383 -0.04 -37.42 25.64
CA ALA A 383 1.00 -37.07 26.62
C ALA A 383 0.46 -36.11 27.70
N ASP A 384 1.05 -36.18 28.89
CA ASP A 384 0.79 -35.26 29.99
C ASP A 384 1.85 -34.16 30.00
N LEU A 385 1.50 -32.96 29.52
CA LEU A 385 2.31 -31.74 29.56
C LEU A 385 1.75 -30.73 30.57
N THR A 386 1.03 -31.18 31.59
CA THR A 386 0.43 -30.29 32.59
C THR A 386 1.51 -29.43 33.27
N SER A 387 1.26 -28.13 33.36
CA SER A 387 2.20 -27.14 33.93
C SER A 387 3.59 -27.11 33.28
N VAL A 388 3.70 -27.50 32.00
CA VAL A 388 4.97 -27.36 31.26
C VAL A 388 5.32 -25.89 31.06
N SER A 389 6.60 -25.54 31.17
CA SER A 389 7.11 -24.23 30.78
C SER A 389 7.73 -24.32 29.39
N ALA A 390 7.07 -23.72 28.39
CA ALA A 390 7.44 -23.75 26.98
C ALA A 390 7.48 -22.34 26.38
N THR A 391 7.92 -21.36 27.18
CA THR A 391 8.07 -19.96 26.76
C THR A 391 8.96 -19.85 25.52
N SER A 392 8.51 -19.10 24.52
CA SER A 392 9.23 -18.89 23.24
C SER A 392 9.67 -20.16 22.52
N THR A 393 8.99 -21.28 22.75
CA THR A 393 9.26 -22.56 22.09
C THR A 393 8.59 -22.60 20.71
N THR A 394 9.23 -23.24 19.74
CA THR A 394 8.68 -23.39 18.38
C THR A 394 8.11 -24.80 18.18
N PHE A 395 6.80 -24.89 18.01
CA PHE A 395 6.01 -26.09 17.71
C PHE A 395 5.76 -26.15 16.20
N THR A 396 6.59 -26.84 15.44
CA THR A 396 6.38 -27.02 13.99
C THR A 396 5.80 -28.40 13.73
N ASP A 397 4.62 -28.52 13.11
CA ASP A 397 3.99 -29.79 12.72
C ASP A 397 3.86 -30.83 13.86
N VAL A 398 3.58 -30.38 15.08
CA VAL A 398 3.45 -31.22 16.29
C VAL A 398 2.11 -31.99 16.31
N THR A 399 2.12 -33.24 16.78
CA THR A 399 0.88 -34.01 17.05
C THR A 399 0.60 -34.07 18.55
N ALA A 400 -0.34 -33.29 19.07
CA ALA A 400 -0.74 -33.25 20.49
C ALA A 400 -2.19 -33.70 20.72
N THR A 401 -2.68 -34.64 19.90
CA THR A 401 -4.06 -35.16 20.00
C THR A 401 -4.32 -35.78 21.38
N GLY A 402 -5.36 -35.32 22.06
CA GLY A 402 -5.74 -35.78 23.41
C GLY A 402 -4.73 -35.45 24.52
N ALA A 403 -3.71 -34.63 24.24
CA ALA A 403 -2.69 -34.27 25.23
C ALA A 403 -3.26 -33.33 26.31
N SER A 404 -2.72 -33.42 27.53
CA SER A 404 -3.02 -32.49 28.61
C SER A 404 -1.99 -31.37 28.67
N LEU A 405 -2.39 -30.14 28.35
CA LEU A 405 -1.60 -28.92 28.45
C LEU A 405 -2.19 -27.94 29.48
N SER A 406 -2.98 -28.43 30.45
CA SER A 406 -3.56 -27.56 31.47
C SER A 406 -2.47 -26.81 32.22
N TYR A 407 -2.68 -25.52 32.47
CA TYR A 407 -1.71 -24.63 33.14
C TYR A 407 -0.35 -24.49 32.44
N ALA A 408 -0.24 -24.87 31.16
CA ALA A 408 1.00 -24.73 30.40
C ALA A 408 1.36 -23.24 30.17
N GLY A 409 2.63 -22.90 30.40
CA GLY A 409 3.18 -21.59 30.12
C GLY A 409 3.77 -21.53 28.70
N LEU A 410 2.99 -21.02 27.74
CA LEU A 410 3.29 -20.98 26.30
C LEU A 410 3.49 -19.54 25.77
N THR A 411 3.77 -18.59 26.66
CA THR A 411 3.95 -17.17 26.30
C THR A 411 5.04 -17.02 25.24
N GLY A 412 4.73 -16.30 24.16
CA GLY A 412 5.63 -16.08 23.03
C GLY A 412 5.93 -17.33 22.20
N ALA A 413 5.23 -18.45 22.42
CA ALA A 413 5.43 -19.66 21.63
C ALA A 413 5.01 -19.45 20.16
N THR A 414 5.73 -20.09 19.25
CA THR A 414 5.37 -20.12 17.82
C THR A 414 4.84 -21.52 17.50
N ILE A 415 3.62 -21.64 17.01
CA ILE A 415 3.01 -22.88 16.52
C ILE A 415 2.83 -22.75 15.01
N SER A 416 3.42 -23.66 14.24
CA SER A 416 3.32 -23.71 12.78
C SER A 416 2.88 -25.10 12.36
N GLY A 417 1.62 -25.28 12.00
CA GLY A 417 1.00 -26.57 11.74
C GLY A 417 0.69 -27.38 13.00
N GLY A 418 0.38 -28.66 12.80
CA GLY A 418 0.15 -29.62 13.88
C GLY A 418 -1.30 -29.76 14.36
N THR A 419 -1.56 -30.82 15.11
CA THR A 419 -2.90 -31.23 15.57
C THR A 419 -2.99 -31.26 17.09
N PHE A 420 -3.85 -30.43 17.67
CA PHE A 420 -4.20 -30.34 19.09
C PHE A 420 -5.63 -30.83 19.34
N THR A 421 -6.13 -31.72 18.47
CA THR A 421 -7.51 -32.22 18.52
C THR A 421 -7.82 -32.84 19.88
N GLY A 422 -8.89 -32.39 20.55
CA GLY A 422 -9.30 -32.85 21.87
C GLY A 422 -8.30 -32.57 22.99
N ALA A 423 -7.30 -31.71 22.77
CA ALA A 423 -6.32 -31.36 23.80
C ALA A 423 -6.96 -30.53 24.92
N ASN A 424 -6.51 -30.75 26.16
CA ASN A 424 -6.93 -29.97 27.32
C ASN A 424 -5.97 -28.80 27.53
N LEU A 425 -6.40 -27.58 27.21
CA LEU A 425 -5.66 -26.32 27.27
C LEU A 425 -6.20 -25.39 28.36
N MET A 426 -6.92 -25.93 29.34
CA MET A 426 -7.52 -25.15 30.43
C MET A 426 -6.44 -24.33 31.16
N VAL A 427 -6.65 -23.01 31.24
CA VAL A 427 -5.73 -22.03 31.88
C VAL A 427 -4.32 -22.05 31.27
N ALA A 428 -4.19 -22.44 30.00
CA ALA A 428 -2.92 -22.30 29.28
C ALA A 428 -2.66 -20.84 28.87
N HIS A 429 -1.39 -20.43 28.83
CA HIS A 429 -0.99 -19.05 28.56
C HIS A 429 -0.25 -18.91 27.22
N PHE A 430 -0.90 -18.44 26.17
CA PHE A 430 -0.39 -18.23 24.81
C PHE A 430 -0.07 -16.77 24.48
N ASP A 431 -0.01 -15.88 25.47
CA ASP A 431 0.14 -14.44 25.24
C ASP A 431 1.39 -14.12 24.38
N ASN A 432 1.24 -13.21 23.41
CA ASN A 432 2.25 -12.86 22.39
C ASN A 432 2.70 -14.03 21.50
N GLY A 433 1.95 -15.13 21.45
CA GLY A 433 2.24 -16.28 20.60
C GLY A 433 1.87 -16.06 19.13
N THR A 434 2.51 -16.80 18.23
CA THR A 434 2.16 -16.85 16.79
C THR A 434 1.71 -18.27 16.45
N ILE A 435 0.48 -18.45 16.00
CA ILE A 435 -0.14 -19.74 15.70
C ILE A 435 -0.56 -19.71 14.24
N THR A 436 0.00 -20.59 13.41
CA THR A 436 -0.26 -20.65 11.98
C THR A 436 -0.64 -22.07 11.57
N GLY A 437 -1.83 -22.31 11.01
CA GLY A 437 -2.20 -23.60 10.43
C GLY A 437 -2.42 -24.74 11.44
N ALA A 438 -2.56 -24.44 12.73
CA ALA A 438 -2.78 -25.45 13.77
C ALA A 438 -4.25 -25.85 13.88
N ASP A 439 -4.50 -27.14 14.15
CA ASP A 439 -5.84 -27.69 14.34
C ASP A 439 -6.16 -27.89 15.82
N PHE A 440 -7.09 -27.10 16.37
CA PHE A 440 -7.59 -27.20 17.75
C PHE A 440 -9.01 -27.76 17.83
N THR A 441 -9.40 -28.61 16.87
CA THR A 441 -10.74 -29.22 16.87
C THR A 441 -11.06 -29.89 18.22
N ASP A 442 -12.23 -29.60 18.80
CA ASP A 442 -12.70 -30.11 20.09
C ASP A 442 -11.76 -29.85 21.29
N ALA A 443 -10.82 -28.90 21.18
CA ALA A 443 -9.92 -28.56 22.27
C ALA A 443 -10.63 -27.76 23.38
N VAL A 444 -10.24 -28.00 24.64
CA VAL A 444 -10.82 -27.32 25.81
C VAL A 444 -9.90 -26.19 26.25
N MET A 445 -10.26 -24.93 25.97
CA MET A 445 -9.46 -23.72 26.24
C MET A 445 -10.06 -22.84 27.34
N LEU A 446 -10.76 -23.45 28.30
CA LEU A 446 -11.40 -22.76 29.41
C LEU A 446 -10.43 -21.84 30.15
N ASN A 447 -10.75 -20.53 30.19
CA ASN A 447 -9.94 -19.48 30.82
C ASN A 447 -8.48 -19.41 30.34
N ALA A 448 -8.18 -19.87 29.11
CA ALA A 448 -6.87 -19.70 28.50
C ALA A 448 -6.63 -18.24 28.07
N THR A 449 -5.37 -17.81 28.02
CA THR A 449 -4.99 -16.44 27.59
C THR A 449 -4.25 -16.46 26.27
N PHE A 450 -4.59 -15.54 25.37
CA PHE A 450 -4.07 -15.36 24.01
C PHE A 450 -3.85 -13.87 23.72
N SER A 451 -3.56 -13.07 24.75
CA SER A 451 -3.44 -11.62 24.62
C SER A 451 -2.32 -11.28 23.64
N SER A 452 -2.59 -10.41 22.67
CA SER A 452 -1.68 -10.04 21.58
C SER A 452 -1.16 -11.23 20.76
N ALA A 453 -1.84 -12.37 20.78
CA ALA A 453 -1.47 -13.53 19.95
C ALA A 453 -1.93 -13.33 18.50
N THR A 454 -1.19 -13.90 17.55
CA THR A 454 -1.59 -13.95 16.13
C THR A 454 -1.99 -15.37 15.77
N LEU A 455 -3.18 -15.56 15.23
CA LEU A 455 -3.76 -16.83 14.78
C LEU A 455 -4.04 -16.74 13.28
N THR A 456 -3.31 -17.50 12.46
CA THR A 456 -3.44 -17.49 11.00
C THR A 456 -3.83 -18.87 10.50
N ASN A 457 -4.92 -19.00 9.75
CA ASN A 457 -5.41 -20.29 9.21
C ASN A 457 -5.57 -21.38 10.28
N THR A 458 -5.89 -20.99 11.52
CA THR A 458 -6.12 -21.90 12.64
C THR A 458 -7.53 -22.49 12.57
N THR A 459 -7.68 -23.78 12.93
CA THR A 459 -9.00 -24.43 13.04
C THR A 459 -9.44 -24.49 14.50
N LEU A 460 -10.67 -24.01 14.79
CA LEU A 460 -11.26 -23.96 16.15
C LEU A 460 -12.64 -24.66 16.22
N THR A 461 -12.88 -25.61 15.32
CA THR A 461 -14.15 -26.34 15.25
C THR A 461 -14.45 -27.09 16.54
N GLY A 462 -15.59 -26.83 17.19
CA GLY A 462 -15.98 -27.53 18.41
C GLY A 462 -15.17 -27.16 19.66
N ALA A 463 -14.24 -26.21 19.57
CA ALA A 463 -13.42 -25.79 20.70
C ALA A 463 -14.26 -25.05 21.76
N ASP A 464 -13.94 -25.25 23.03
CA ASP A 464 -14.54 -24.52 24.15
C ASP A 464 -13.62 -23.40 24.62
N LEU A 465 -13.95 -22.17 24.23
CA LEU A 465 -13.24 -20.93 24.55
C LEU A 465 -13.87 -20.19 25.73
N THR A 466 -14.79 -20.80 26.48
CA THR A 466 -15.54 -20.12 27.56
C THR A 466 -14.58 -19.46 28.56
N GLY A 467 -14.76 -18.15 28.76
CA GLY A 467 -13.94 -17.33 29.66
C GLY A 467 -12.49 -17.07 29.19
N ALA A 468 -12.12 -17.49 27.98
CA ALA A 468 -10.79 -17.21 27.42
C ALA A 468 -10.60 -15.70 27.15
N VAL A 469 -9.33 -15.28 27.05
CA VAL A 469 -8.95 -13.88 26.85
C VAL A 469 -8.09 -13.74 25.59
N PHE A 470 -8.59 -12.99 24.62
CA PHE A 470 -8.00 -12.70 23.31
C PHE A 470 -7.80 -11.19 23.10
N THR A 471 -7.48 -10.45 24.16
CA THR A 471 -7.29 -9.00 24.09
C THR A 471 -6.20 -8.64 23.07
N SER A 472 -6.52 -7.77 22.11
CA SER A 472 -5.63 -7.38 21.01
C SER A 472 -5.10 -8.54 20.15
N ALA A 473 -5.76 -9.70 20.16
CA ALA A 473 -5.37 -10.83 19.32
C ALA A 473 -5.74 -10.59 17.85
N VAL A 474 -4.97 -11.18 16.92
CA VAL A 474 -5.19 -11.05 15.47
C VAL A 474 -5.55 -12.42 14.90
N PHE A 475 -6.69 -12.53 14.22
CA PHE A 475 -7.20 -13.71 13.55
C PHE A 475 -7.21 -13.45 12.03
N THR A 476 -6.42 -14.21 11.26
CA THR A 476 -6.36 -14.09 9.79
C THR A 476 -6.69 -15.43 9.14
N GLY A 477 -7.70 -15.49 8.27
CA GLY A 477 -8.03 -16.73 7.55
C GLY A 477 -8.48 -17.89 8.46
N VAL A 478 -8.93 -17.59 9.68
CA VAL A 478 -9.40 -18.60 10.63
C VAL A 478 -10.73 -19.16 10.12
N THR A 479 -10.74 -20.47 9.85
CA THR A 479 -11.88 -21.18 9.25
C THR A 479 -12.56 -22.11 10.25
N ALA A 480 -13.85 -22.37 10.01
CA ALA A 480 -14.62 -23.47 10.61
C ALA A 480 -14.98 -23.29 12.09
N TRP A 481 -15.55 -22.15 12.44
CA TRP A 481 -16.41 -22.09 13.62
C TRP A 481 -17.70 -22.85 13.29
N THR A 482 -18.22 -23.58 14.28
CA THR A 482 -19.50 -24.29 14.14
C THR A 482 -20.35 -23.97 15.36
N PRO A 483 -21.66 -24.30 15.37
CA PRO A 483 -22.50 -24.21 16.57
C PRO A 483 -21.98 -24.99 17.78
N ALA A 484 -21.02 -25.90 17.59
CA ALA A 484 -20.35 -26.60 18.68
C ALA A 484 -19.20 -25.78 19.30
N THR A 485 -18.66 -24.78 18.60
CA THR A 485 -17.63 -23.88 19.14
C THR A 485 -18.27 -22.85 20.07
N THR A 486 -17.90 -22.89 21.36
CA THR A 486 -18.43 -22.00 22.39
C THR A 486 -17.41 -20.94 22.78
N ALA A 487 -17.83 -19.68 22.84
CA ALA A 487 -17.05 -18.53 23.28
C ALA A 487 -17.88 -17.65 24.24
N THR A 488 -18.69 -18.28 25.07
CA THR A 488 -19.53 -17.60 26.05
C THR A 488 -18.66 -16.85 27.06
N GLY A 489 -18.92 -15.55 27.26
CA GLY A 489 -18.15 -14.71 28.17
C GLY A 489 -16.66 -14.56 27.82
N THR A 490 -16.26 -14.91 26.59
CA THR A 490 -14.89 -14.73 26.09
C THR A 490 -14.61 -13.25 25.85
N ASN A 491 -13.40 -12.80 26.17
CA ASN A 491 -12.97 -11.43 25.98
C ASN A 491 -12.13 -11.28 24.69
N PHE A 492 -12.69 -10.68 23.66
CA PHE A 492 -12.08 -10.31 22.38
C PHE A 492 -11.86 -8.78 22.25
N THR A 493 -11.72 -8.03 23.35
CA THR A 493 -11.50 -6.58 23.29
C THR A 493 -10.29 -6.24 22.40
N ASN A 494 -10.45 -5.31 21.46
CA ASN A 494 -9.46 -4.90 20.46
C ASN A 494 -8.95 -6.03 19.55
N ALA A 495 -9.63 -7.18 19.49
CA ALA A 495 -9.24 -8.26 18.59
C ALA A 495 -9.53 -7.89 17.13
N THR A 496 -8.68 -8.34 16.22
CA THR A 496 -8.82 -8.13 14.78
C THR A 496 -9.14 -9.44 14.08
N PHE A 497 -10.21 -9.47 13.29
CA PHE A 497 -10.64 -10.59 12.47
C PHE A 497 -10.55 -10.16 11.00
N THR A 498 -9.66 -10.80 10.24
CA THR A 498 -9.43 -10.52 8.81
C THR A 498 -9.62 -11.79 8.00
N MET A 499 -10.52 -11.78 7.00
CA MET A 499 -10.85 -12.97 6.21
C MET A 499 -11.24 -14.18 7.09
N ALA A 500 -11.83 -13.93 8.26
CA ALA A 500 -12.17 -14.96 9.23
C ALA A 500 -13.63 -15.40 9.07
N SER A 501 -13.93 -16.67 9.37
CA SER A 501 -15.31 -17.17 9.40
C SER A 501 -15.70 -17.51 10.82
N LEU A 502 -16.44 -16.61 11.49
CA LEU A 502 -17.07 -16.80 12.79
C LEU A 502 -18.45 -17.47 12.67
N ALA A 503 -18.73 -18.15 11.55
CA ALA A 503 -20.07 -18.64 11.25
C ALA A 503 -20.53 -19.66 12.30
N GLY A 504 -21.74 -19.49 12.81
CA GLY A 504 -22.32 -20.37 13.84
C GLY A 504 -21.68 -20.27 15.23
N LEU A 505 -20.74 -19.36 15.47
CA LEU A 505 -20.11 -19.17 16.78
C LEU A 505 -21.15 -18.87 17.87
N VAL A 506 -21.06 -19.57 19.01
CA VAL A 506 -21.87 -19.28 20.21
C VAL A 506 -21.07 -18.36 21.15
N ALA A 507 -21.26 -17.05 21.05
CA ALA A 507 -20.54 -16.02 21.81
C ALA A 507 -21.49 -15.15 22.65
N ALA A 508 -22.41 -15.78 23.39
CA ALA A 508 -23.31 -15.09 24.30
C ALA A 508 -22.51 -14.36 25.40
N ASP A 509 -22.92 -13.13 25.72
CA ASP A 509 -22.28 -12.28 26.75
C ASP A 509 -20.75 -12.07 26.56
N ALA A 510 -20.23 -12.33 25.36
CA ALA A 510 -18.82 -12.07 25.02
C ALA A 510 -18.57 -10.57 24.84
N THR A 511 -17.30 -10.15 24.93
CA THR A 511 -16.89 -8.76 24.72
C THR A 511 -16.02 -8.66 23.47
N PHE A 512 -16.41 -7.86 22.49
CA PHE A 512 -15.68 -7.56 21.26
C PHE A 512 -15.31 -6.07 21.15
N ASP A 513 -15.45 -5.31 22.22
CA ASP A 513 -15.29 -3.85 22.22
C ASP A 513 -13.97 -3.41 21.55
N GLY A 514 -14.05 -2.41 20.65
CA GLY A 514 -12.91 -1.90 19.88
C GLY A 514 -12.33 -2.88 18.84
N GLY A 515 -12.99 -4.02 18.60
CA GLY A 515 -12.54 -5.03 17.66
C GLY A 515 -12.75 -4.66 16.18
N ILE A 516 -11.97 -5.28 15.30
CA ILE A 516 -12.02 -5.05 13.85
C ILE A 516 -12.51 -6.32 13.15
N PHE A 517 -13.49 -6.20 12.26
CA PHE A 517 -14.07 -7.27 11.46
C PHE A 517 -13.93 -6.89 9.97
N SER A 518 -12.82 -7.24 9.34
CA SER A 518 -12.59 -7.00 7.90
C SER A 518 -12.80 -8.29 7.12
N ASN A 519 -13.68 -8.28 6.12
CA ASN A 519 -14.00 -9.47 5.32
C ASN A 519 -14.37 -10.68 6.19
N THR A 520 -15.10 -10.44 7.29
CA THR A 520 -15.41 -11.47 8.30
C THR A 520 -16.85 -11.98 8.15
N LEU A 521 -17.02 -13.31 8.12
CA LEU A 521 -18.31 -13.97 8.04
C LEU A 521 -18.78 -14.43 9.43
N ALA A 522 -19.65 -13.66 10.08
CA ALA A 522 -20.27 -13.96 11.37
C ALA A 522 -21.71 -14.54 11.24
N ASP A 523 -22.04 -15.09 10.07
CA ASP A 523 -23.37 -15.61 9.77
C ASP A 523 -23.81 -16.72 10.72
N ASN A 524 -25.10 -16.78 11.04
CA ASN A 524 -25.70 -17.77 11.94
C ASN A 524 -25.10 -17.78 13.37
N GLY A 525 -24.27 -16.79 13.73
CA GLY A 525 -23.68 -16.69 15.07
C GLY A 525 -24.73 -16.33 16.13
N TYR A 526 -24.48 -16.76 17.36
CA TYR A 526 -25.29 -16.45 18.53
C TYR A 526 -24.53 -15.49 19.45
N PHE A 527 -24.83 -14.19 19.34
CA PHE A 527 -24.15 -13.10 20.05
C PHE A 527 -25.06 -12.40 21.07
N VAL A 528 -26.16 -13.03 21.47
CA VAL A 528 -27.14 -12.40 22.37
C VAL A 528 -26.47 -11.88 23.64
N GLY A 529 -26.70 -10.60 23.96
CA GLY A 529 -26.11 -9.92 25.13
C GLY A 529 -24.63 -9.54 25.01
N ALA A 530 -23.98 -9.82 23.87
CA ALA A 530 -22.58 -9.45 23.68
C ALA A 530 -22.37 -7.93 23.66
N SER A 531 -21.22 -7.49 24.14
CA SER A 531 -20.74 -6.12 23.96
C SER A 531 -19.86 -6.06 22.71
N MET A 532 -20.18 -5.15 21.80
CA MET A 532 -19.49 -4.87 20.54
C MET A 532 -19.33 -3.35 20.38
N ALA A 533 -19.06 -2.64 21.49
CA ALA A 533 -18.99 -1.19 21.48
C ALA A 533 -17.74 -0.73 20.72
N GLY A 534 -17.89 0.24 19.82
CA GLY A 534 -16.77 0.80 19.06
C GLY A 534 -16.09 -0.17 18.09
N ILE A 535 -16.76 -1.24 17.64
CA ILE A 535 -16.19 -2.13 16.63
C ILE A 535 -16.07 -1.44 15.27
N GLU A 536 -15.13 -1.89 14.45
CA GLU A 536 -15.07 -1.56 13.02
C GLU A 536 -15.39 -2.79 12.17
N ALA A 537 -16.56 -2.85 11.54
CA ALA A 537 -16.94 -3.90 10.59
C ALA A 537 -16.91 -3.36 9.16
N ARG A 538 -16.11 -3.99 8.29
CA ARG A 538 -15.93 -3.62 6.88
C ARG A 538 -16.02 -4.86 6.02
N ASP A 539 -16.91 -4.86 5.03
CA ASP A 539 -17.15 -6.00 4.13
C ASP A 539 -17.48 -7.29 4.91
N ALA A 540 -18.17 -7.15 6.05
CA ALA A 540 -18.52 -8.25 6.93
C ALA A 540 -19.95 -8.75 6.69
N SER A 541 -20.30 -9.88 7.27
CA SER A 541 -21.68 -10.40 7.24
C SER A 541 -22.10 -10.93 8.60
N PHE A 542 -23.29 -10.53 9.04
CA PHE A 542 -24.01 -11.02 10.21
C PHE A 542 -25.34 -11.68 9.80
N GLY A 543 -25.38 -12.31 8.62
CA GLY A 543 -26.58 -12.92 8.07
C GLY A 543 -27.13 -14.01 8.98
N LEU A 544 -28.44 -14.00 9.23
CA LEU A 544 -29.13 -14.94 10.13
C LEU A 544 -28.57 -14.99 11.57
N ALA A 545 -27.74 -14.02 11.98
CA ALA A 545 -27.17 -13.99 13.31
C ALA A 545 -28.22 -13.57 14.37
N SER A 546 -28.05 -14.10 15.58
CA SER A 546 -28.83 -13.68 16.76
C SER A 546 -28.06 -12.59 17.51
N LEU A 547 -28.46 -11.34 17.30
CA LEU A 547 -27.86 -10.11 17.82
C LEU A 547 -28.75 -9.43 18.88
N GLY A 548 -29.64 -10.18 19.53
CA GLY A 548 -30.57 -9.63 20.51
C GLY A 548 -29.83 -9.00 21.70
N HIS A 549 -30.23 -7.78 22.08
CA HIS A 549 -29.61 -7.01 23.18
C HIS A 549 -28.10 -6.74 23.04
N VAL A 550 -27.54 -6.84 21.83
CA VAL A 550 -26.12 -6.51 21.59
C VAL A 550 -25.89 -5.00 21.76
N ASN A 551 -24.80 -4.63 22.42
CA ASN A 551 -24.34 -3.26 22.51
C ASN A 551 -23.36 -2.95 21.35
N MET A 552 -23.79 -2.24 20.33
CA MET A 552 -22.99 -1.76 19.18
C MET A 552 -22.82 -0.23 19.20
N THR A 553 -22.81 0.36 20.39
CA THR A 553 -22.65 1.82 20.53
C THR A 553 -21.32 2.29 19.97
N GLY A 554 -21.33 3.38 19.19
CA GLY A 554 -20.12 3.91 18.55
C GLY A 554 -19.48 3.01 17.48
N ALA A 555 -20.15 1.95 17.03
CA ALA A 555 -19.62 1.05 16.00
C ALA A 555 -19.52 1.76 14.63
N ILE A 556 -18.53 1.37 13.83
CA ILE A 556 -18.38 1.77 12.43
C ILE A 556 -18.63 0.53 11.58
N VAL A 557 -19.71 0.52 10.82
CA VAL A 557 -20.20 -0.62 10.05
C VAL A 557 -20.36 -0.17 8.60
N THR A 558 -19.54 -0.71 7.71
CA THR A 558 -19.49 -0.31 6.30
C THR A 558 -19.60 -1.54 5.42
N SER A 559 -20.42 -1.47 4.36
CA SER A 559 -20.62 -2.59 3.43
C SER A 559 -20.92 -3.93 4.12
N THR A 560 -21.71 -3.91 5.20
CA THR A 560 -21.96 -5.08 6.05
C THR A 560 -23.42 -5.54 5.95
N GLY A 561 -23.61 -6.84 5.75
CA GLY A 561 -24.93 -7.45 5.58
C GLY A 561 -25.54 -7.97 6.88
N PHE A 562 -26.82 -7.66 7.12
CA PHE A 562 -27.61 -8.19 8.25
C PHE A 562 -28.80 -9.05 7.80
N SER A 563 -28.68 -9.70 6.64
CA SER A 563 -29.84 -10.38 6.04
C SER A 563 -30.40 -11.48 6.95
N GLY A 564 -31.67 -11.38 7.31
CA GLY A 564 -32.36 -12.32 8.19
C GLY A 564 -31.88 -12.30 9.64
N ALA A 565 -31.00 -11.37 10.02
CA ALA A 565 -30.50 -11.26 11.39
C ALA A 565 -31.62 -10.85 12.36
N ASN A 566 -31.53 -11.31 13.60
CA ASN A 566 -32.40 -10.88 14.69
C ASN A 566 -31.61 -9.99 15.65
N ALA A 567 -31.70 -8.68 15.46
CA ALA A 567 -31.06 -7.65 16.29
C ALA A 567 -32.05 -6.99 17.26
N SER A 568 -33.11 -7.69 17.69
CA SER A 568 -34.12 -7.11 18.58
C SER A 568 -33.51 -6.50 19.84
N ASN A 569 -33.88 -5.25 20.15
CA ASN A 569 -33.37 -4.47 21.29
C ASN A 569 -31.85 -4.25 21.32
N ALA A 570 -31.16 -4.38 20.17
CA ALA A 570 -29.77 -3.97 20.05
C ALA A 570 -29.62 -2.44 20.19
N ASP A 571 -28.43 -1.99 20.58
CA ASP A 571 -28.11 -0.58 20.78
C ASP A 571 -27.00 -0.14 19.81
N PHE A 572 -27.37 0.62 18.78
CA PHE A 572 -26.51 1.23 17.76
C PHE A 572 -26.38 2.75 17.99
N THR A 573 -26.53 3.23 19.23
CA THR A 573 -26.41 4.66 19.51
C THR A 573 -25.02 5.19 19.13
N ASP A 574 -24.96 6.38 18.51
CA ASP A 574 -23.75 7.06 18.05
C ASP A 574 -22.89 6.24 17.04
N SER A 575 -23.49 5.28 16.33
CA SER A 575 -22.79 4.42 15.35
C SER A 575 -22.87 4.97 13.92
N VAL A 576 -21.98 4.50 13.05
CA VAL A 576 -21.96 4.78 11.62
C VAL A 576 -22.27 3.50 10.87
N LEU A 577 -23.31 3.49 10.04
CA LEU A 577 -23.75 2.40 9.19
C LEU A 577 -23.86 2.92 7.75
N THR A 578 -22.86 2.67 6.90
CA THR A 578 -22.93 3.04 5.47
C THR A 578 -22.92 1.81 4.59
N ASP A 579 -23.57 1.90 3.43
CA ASP A 579 -23.62 0.83 2.40
C ASP A 579 -24.08 -0.55 2.95
N SER A 580 -24.84 -0.53 4.04
CA SER A 580 -25.24 -1.73 4.78
C SER A 580 -26.73 -2.01 4.56
N ASN A 581 -27.14 -3.27 4.68
CA ASN A 581 -28.52 -3.67 4.42
C ASN A 581 -29.13 -4.56 5.51
N PHE A 582 -30.43 -4.37 5.71
CA PHE A 582 -31.28 -5.11 6.64
C PHE A 582 -32.38 -5.87 5.87
N LEU A 583 -31.99 -6.78 4.99
CA LEU A 583 -32.94 -7.59 4.21
C LEU A 583 -33.59 -8.69 5.08
N ASN A 584 -34.92 -8.70 5.23
CA ASN A 584 -35.67 -9.65 6.08
C ASN A 584 -35.22 -9.67 7.56
N ALA A 585 -34.54 -8.62 8.03
CA ALA A 585 -34.01 -8.56 9.38
C ALA A 585 -35.11 -8.19 10.41
N THR A 586 -34.98 -8.69 11.64
CA THR A 586 -35.79 -8.24 12.79
C THR A 586 -34.99 -7.25 13.61
N ILE A 587 -35.41 -5.98 13.57
CA ILE A 587 -34.80 -4.84 14.29
C ILE A 587 -35.83 -4.17 15.21
N GLN A 588 -36.64 -4.99 15.88
CA GLN A 588 -37.67 -4.53 16.82
C GLN A 588 -37.03 -3.85 18.04
N GLY A 589 -37.48 -2.65 18.40
CA GLY A 589 -37.01 -1.93 19.60
C GLY A 589 -35.54 -1.51 19.55
N VAL A 590 -34.88 -1.58 18.39
CA VAL A 590 -33.48 -1.19 18.22
C VAL A 590 -33.30 0.30 18.41
N LYS A 591 -32.18 0.72 19.01
CA LYS A 591 -31.81 2.13 19.11
C LYS A 591 -30.75 2.48 18.08
N PHE A 592 -31.09 3.38 17.16
CA PHE A 592 -30.21 4.04 16.21
C PHE A 592 -30.06 5.53 16.55
N THR A 593 -30.03 5.87 17.84
CA THR A 593 -30.04 7.28 18.25
C THR A 593 -28.72 7.94 17.89
N ASN A 594 -28.77 9.11 17.24
CA ASN A 594 -27.60 9.82 16.68
C ASN A 594 -26.74 8.97 15.71
N ALA A 595 -27.28 7.89 15.14
CA ALA A 595 -26.53 7.06 14.21
C ALA A 595 -26.47 7.72 12.82
N ASP A 596 -25.33 7.64 12.15
CA ASP A 596 -25.23 7.92 10.72
C ASP A 596 -25.59 6.66 9.95
N MET A 597 -26.63 6.73 9.13
CA MET A 597 -27.22 5.63 8.39
C MET A 597 -27.43 5.99 6.92
N THR A 598 -26.58 6.87 6.40
CA THR A 598 -26.63 7.36 5.02
C THR A 598 -26.59 6.19 4.03
N GLY A 599 -27.56 6.14 3.11
CA GLY A 599 -27.67 5.10 2.08
C GLY A 599 -28.07 3.70 2.57
N VAL A 600 -28.46 3.53 3.83
CA VAL A 600 -28.82 2.20 4.37
C VAL A 600 -30.14 1.69 3.77
N GLY A 601 -30.15 0.43 3.36
CA GLY A 601 -31.33 -0.25 2.82
C GLY A 601 -32.05 -1.13 3.83
N PHE A 602 -33.33 -0.84 4.09
CA PHE A 602 -34.24 -1.69 4.85
C PHE A 602 -35.26 -2.33 3.89
N SER A 603 -35.19 -3.65 3.71
CA SER A 603 -36.08 -4.37 2.80
C SER A 603 -36.76 -5.53 3.50
N ALA A 604 -38.09 -5.52 3.56
CA ALA A 604 -38.90 -6.49 4.29
C ALA A 604 -38.46 -6.64 5.77
N ALA A 605 -37.89 -5.58 6.35
CA ALA A 605 -37.42 -5.56 7.72
C ALA A 605 -38.58 -5.35 8.70
N ASN A 606 -38.44 -5.86 9.91
CA ASN A 606 -39.35 -5.57 11.01
C ASN A 606 -38.70 -4.59 12.00
N ALA A 607 -38.99 -3.30 11.82
CA ALA A 607 -38.51 -2.18 12.64
C ALA A 607 -39.59 -1.63 13.61
N ASP A 608 -40.46 -2.52 14.07
CA ASP A 608 -41.47 -2.22 15.08
C ASP A 608 -40.83 -1.60 16.33
N ALA A 609 -41.36 -0.46 16.78
CA ALA A 609 -40.88 0.30 17.93
C ALA A 609 -39.39 0.71 17.91
N ALA A 610 -38.73 0.72 16.74
CA ALA A 610 -37.35 1.16 16.61
C ALA A 610 -37.19 2.68 16.86
N TYR A 611 -36.03 3.09 17.36
CA TYR A 611 -35.70 4.47 17.75
C TYR A 611 -34.60 5.04 16.86
N PHE A 612 -34.97 5.86 15.87
CA PHE A 612 -34.08 6.60 14.98
C PHE A 612 -33.92 8.06 15.42
N GLY A 613 -33.87 8.34 16.73
CA GLY A 613 -33.83 9.71 17.23
C GLY A 613 -32.54 10.45 16.80
N ASN A 614 -32.66 11.60 16.15
CA ASN A 614 -31.54 12.37 15.58
C ASN A 614 -30.61 11.56 14.66
N ALA A 615 -31.10 10.48 14.03
CA ALA A 615 -30.31 9.72 13.08
C ALA A 615 -30.17 10.47 11.75
N GLU A 616 -29.03 10.34 11.07
CA GLU A 616 -28.83 10.78 9.69
C GLU A 616 -29.20 9.63 8.76
N LEU A 617 -30.24 9.79 7.95
CA LEU A 617 -30.79 8.74 7.08
C LEU A 617 -30.80 9.18 5.61
N VAL A 618 -29.99 10.16 5.22
CA VAL A 618 -29.99 10.70 3.85
C VAL A 618 -29.80 9.57 2.83
N GLY A 619 -30.70 9.51 1.84
CA GLY A 619 -30.69 8.46 0.82
C GLY A 619 -31.02 7.04 1.31
N ALA A 620 -31.42 6.84 2.57
CA ALA A 620 -31.86 5.54 3.06
C ALA A 620 -33.17 5.08 2.37
N GLU A 621 -33.36 3.76 2.26
CA GLU A 621 -34.52 3.16 1.60
C GLU A 621 -35.29 2.25 2.54
N PHE A 622 -36.62 2.41 2.59
CA PHE A 622 -37.53 1.56 3.36
C PHE A 622 -38.52 0.88 2.41
N ASN A 623 -38.23 -0.36 2.04
CA ASN A 623 -39.05 -1.17 1.14
C ASN A 623 -39.77 -2.29 1.91
N ALA A 624 -41.11 -2.31 1.88
CA ALA A 624 -41.95 -3.30 2.56
C ALA A 624 -41.63 -3.45 4.08
N THR A 625 -41.11 -2.39 4.70
CA THR A 625 -40.66 -2.39 6.09
C THR A 625 -41.81 -2.07 7.04
N ASN A 626 -41.90 -2.82 8.15
CA ASN A 626 -42.83 -2.52 9.24
C ASN A 626 -42.21 -1.48 10.18
N LEU A 627 -42.82 -0.30 10.26
CA LEU A 627 -42.38 0.86 11.06
C LEU A 627 -43.39 1.19 12.17
N THR A 628 -44.24 0.23 12.56
CA THR A 628 -45.26 0.44 13.59
C THR A 628 -44.62 0.91 14.90
N GLY A 629 -45.10 2.02 15.45
CA GLY A 629 -44.59 2.60 16.70
C GLY A 629 -43.15 3.14 16.65
N ALA A 630 -42.48 3.13 15.50
CA ALA A 630 -41.13 3.63 15.35
C ALA A 630 -41.05 5.16 15.58
N SER A 631 -39.88 5.65 15.95
CA SER A 631 -39.65 7.05 16.33
C SER A 631 -38.44 7.62 15.59
N PHE A 632 -38.69 8.55 14.68
CA PHE A 632 -37.72 9.33 13.88
C PHE A 632 -37.55 10.75 14.42
N ARG A 633 -37.74 10.96 15.72
CA ARG A 633 -37.73 12.31 16.30
C ARG A 633 -36.40 13.02 16.03
N GLY A 634 -36.44 14.19 15.40
CA GLY A 634 -35.25 14.99 15.08
C GLY A 634 -34.30 14.37 14.04
N ALA A 635 -34.69 13.27 13.39
CA ALA A 635 -33.87 12.61 12.37
C ALA A 635 -33.83 13.43 11.07
N ASN A 636 -32.75 13.30 10.31
CA ASN A 636 -32.65 13.81 8.95
C ASN A 636 -32.98 12.70 7.96
N LEU A 637 -34.09 12.83 7.24
CA LEU A 637 -34.57 11.90 6.24
C LEU A 637 -34.54 12.49 4.83
N THR A 638 -33.66 13.46 4.56
CA THR A 638 -33.60 14.13 3.26
C THR A 638 -33.47 13.10 2.12
N GLY A 639 -34.39 13.14 1.17
CA GLY A 639 -34.44 12.22 0.02
C GLY A 639 -34.74 10.76 0.36
N VAL A 640 -35.20 10.42 1.57
CA VAL A 640 -35.53 9.02 1.93
C VAL A 640 -36.73 8.51 1.12
N VAL A 641 -36.66 7.26 0.70
CA VAL A 641 -37.71 6.61 -0.10
C VAL A 641 -38.43 5.54 0.71
N PHE A 642 -39.74 5.68 0.86
CA PHE A 642 -40.61 4.65 1.45
C PHE A 642 -41.45 3.97 0.36
N THR A 643 -41.19 2.69 0.10
CA THR A 643 -41.95 1.88 -0.86
C THR A 643 -42.70 0.76 -0.14
N ASP A 644 -44.02 0.68 -0.32
CA ASP A 644 -44.89 -0.34 0.31
C ASP A 644 -44.69 -0.45 1.86
N ALA A 645 -44.22 0.62 2.51
CA ALA A 645 -43.89 0.65 3.93
C ALA A 645 -45.15 0.83 4.79
N GLN A 646 -45.15 0.26 6.00
CA GLN A 646 -46.26 0.36 6.96
C GLN A 646 -45.84 1.19 8.18
N ALA A 647 -46.30 2.44 8.25
CA ALA A 647 -45.99 3.39 9.32
C ALA A 647 -47.23 3.71 10.16
N ILE A 648 -47.51 2.85 11.15
CA ILE A 648 -48.65 3.00 12.07
C ILE A 648 -48.18 3.56 13.40
N SER A 649 -48.77 4.68 13.87
CA SER A 649 -48.38 5.34 15.12
C SER A 649 -46.89 5.72 15.19
N THR A 650 -46.30 6.00 14.03
CA THR A 650 -44.91 6.43 13.88
C THR A 650 -44.76 7.92 14.23
N ARG A 651 -43.64 8.31 14.83
CA ARG A 651 -43.35 9.70 15.22
C ARG A 651 -42.22 10.29 14.39
N PHE A 652 -42.50 11.33 13.60
CA PHE A 652 -41.55 12.15 12.85
C PHE A 652 -41.40 13.55 13.45
N THR A 653 -41.63 13.69 14.76
CA THR A 653 -41.61 15.00 15.42
C THR A 653 -40.25 15.69 15.26
N ASP A 654 -40.24 16.95 14.84
CA ASP A 654 -39.03 17.75 14.58
C ASP A 654 -38.05 17.17 13.54
N ALA A 655 -38.45 16.14 12.76
CA ALA A 655 -37.60 15.51 11.75
C ALA A 655 -37.53 16.34 10.46
N ASP A 656 -36.44 16.22 9.71
CA ASP A 656 -36.32 16.76 8.36
C ASP A 656 -36.75 15.72 7.34
N LEU A 657 -37.82 15.97 6.58
CA LEU A 657 -38.32 15.08 5.53
C LEU A 657 -38.17 15.71 4.15
N THR A 658 -37.25 16.66 3.96
CA THR A 658 -37.07 17.35 2.68
C THR A 658 -36.92 16.35 1.52
N GLY A 659 -37.81 16.42 0.54
CA GLY A 659 -37.79 15.54 -0.63
C GLY A 659 -38.09 14.05 -0.37
N VAL A 660 -38.65 13.69 0.79
CA VAL A 660 -39.06 12.31 1.07
C VAL A 660 -40.12 11.83 0.06
N VAL A 661 -39.94 10.60 -0.42
CA VAL A 661 -40.80 9.98 -1.43
C VAL A 661 -41.63 8.85 -0.83
N LEU A 662 -42.95 8.85 -1.08
CA LEU A 662 -43.89 7.85 -0.59
C LEU A 662 -44.55 7.07 -1.75
N ILE A 663 -44.11 5.84 -2.01
CA ILE A 663 -44.63 4.97 -3.08
C ILE A 663 -45.49 3.86 -2.47
N ARG A 664 -46.82 3.90 -2.68
CA ARG A 664 -47.78 2.89 -2.19
C ARG A 664 -47.68 2.58 -0.67
N SER A 665 -47.13 3.50 0.11
CA SER A 665 -46.91 3.34 1.54
C SER A 665 -48.14 3.74 2.36
N TRP A 666 -48.32 3.12 3.52
CA TRP A 666 -49.46 3.36 4.41
C TRP A 666 -49.03 4.01 5.72
N PHE A 667 -49.49 5.23 5.93
CA PHE A 667 -49.23 6.03 7.12
C PHE A 667 -50.54 6.27 7.86
N PHE A 668 -50.61 5.87 9.14
CA PHE A 668 -51.82 5.95 9.95
C PHE A 668 -51.49 6.38 11.37
N ASN A 669 -52.25 7.34 11.93
CA ASN A 669 -52.00 7.90 13.26
C ASN A 669 -50.55 8.41 13.45
N THR A 670 -49.97 8.98 12.39
CA THR A 670 -48.57 9.44 12.35
C THR A 670 -48.46 10.86 12.90
N ASP A 671 -47.39 11.17 13.63
CA ASP A 671 -47.13 12.50 14.17
C ASP A 671 -45.97 13.19 13.43
N PHE A 672 -46.28 14.24 12.67
CA PHE A 672 -45.34 15.09 11.93
C PHE A 672 -45.15 16.46 12.61
N SER A 673 -45.48 16.61 13.90
CA SER A 673 -45.40 17.91 14.56
C SER A 673 -43.97 18.47 14.56
N GLY A 674 -43.79 19.71 14.10
CA GLY A 674 -42.48 20.38 13.98
C GLY A 674 -41.60 19.91 12.83
N ALA A 675 -42.02 18.89 12.07
CA ALA A 675 -41.25 18.32 10.98
C ALA A 675 -41.07 19.30 9.80
N ASP A 676 -39.99 19.15 9.02
CA ASP A 676 -39.84 19.83 7.73
C ASP A 676 -40.38 18.97 6.59
N LEU A 677 -41.34 19.50 5.84
CA LEU A 677 -42.03 18.80 4.75
C LEU A 677 -41.76 19.48 3.39
N THR A 678 -40.65 20.22 3.28
CA THR A 678 -40.26 20.90 2.04
C THR A 678 -40.20 19.92 0.87
N GLY A 679 -40.98 20.17 -0.18
CA GLY A 679 -40.98 19.37 -1.40
C GLY A 679 -41.58 17.95 -1.29
N VAL A 680 -42.23 17.60 -0.18
CA VAL A 680 -42.84 16.27 0.00
C VAL A 680 -44.21 16.19 -0.70
N ASP A 681 -44.48 15.08 -1.39
CA ASP A 681 -45.81 14.78 -1.93
C ASP A 681 -46.64 13.91 -0.97
N LEU A 682 -47.60 14.55 -0.29
CA LEU A 682 -48.55 13.91 0.64
C LEU A 682 -49.93 13.71 0.01
N SER A 683 -50.10 13.90 -1.31
CA SER A 683 -51.40 13.86 -1.97
C SER A 683 -52.08 12.49 -1.95
N GLY A 684 -51.27 11.42 -1.95
CA GLY A 684 -51.73 10.02 -1.86
C GLY A 684 -51.98 9.52 -0.44
N LEU A 685 -51.67 10.34 0.57
CA LEU A 685 -51.79 9.99 1.98
C LEU A 685 -53.25 10.17 2.42
N GLN A 686 -53.84 9.17 3.10
CA GLN A 686 -55.10 9.36 3.82
C GLN A 686 -54.76 9.75 5.27
N PRO A 687 -54.75 11.05 5.64
CA PRO A 687 -54.36 11.49 6.98
C PRO A 687 -55.48 11.18 7.99
N VAL A 688 -55.72 9.90 8.26
CA VAL A 688 -56.63 9.49 9.32
C VAL A 688 -55.86 9.57 10.64
N ALA A 689 -56.32 10.47 11.52
CA ALA A 689 -55.79 10.69 12.87
C ALA A 689 -54.31 11.12 12.95
N SER A 690 -53.72 11.66 11.88
CA SER A 690 -52.32 12.13 11.88
C SER A 690 -52.21 13.59 12.32
N GLN A 691 -51.09 13.96 12.96
CA GLN A 691 -50.82 15.31 13.49
C GLN A 691 -49.73 16.00 12.67
N VAL A 692 -49.85 17.32 12.46
CA VAL A 692 -48.89 18.13 11.69
C VAL A 692 -48.60 19.48 12.36
N TYR A 693 -48.74 19.54 13.68
CA TYR A 693 -48.70 20.82 14.40
C TYR A 693 -47.33 21.49 14.27
N ARG A 694 -47.31 22.71 13.74
CA ARG A 694 -46.11 23.53 13.45
C ARG A 694 -45.12 22.88 12.48
N ALA A 695 -45.57 21.98 11.61
CA ALA A 695 -44.74 21.49 10.51
C ALA A 695 -44.39 22.62 9.53
N ARG A 696 -43.18 22.59 8.97
CA ARG A 696 -42.67 23.52 7.96
C ARG A 696 -42.98 22.99 6.55
N GLN A 697 -43.29 23.88 5.62
CA GLN A 697 -43.58 23.52 4.23
C GLN A 697 -43.09 24.61 3.26
N THR A 698 -43.06 24.28 1.97
CA THR A 698 -42.91 25.25 0.87
C THR A 698 -44.15 25.25 -0.02
N THR A 699 -44.19 26.16 -1.00
CA THR A 699 -45.35 26.32 -1.91
C THR A 699 -45.55 25.14 -2.86
N TRP A 700 -44.51 24.34 -3.10
CA TRP A 700 -44.57 23.12 -3.92
C TRP A 700 -44.74 21.83 -3.11
N THR A 701 -44.83 21.89 -1.77
CA THR A 701 -45.27 20.75 -0.94
C THR A 701 -46.72 20.40 -1.30
N ARG A 702 -46.99 19.14 -1.68
CA ARG A 702 -48.33 18.70 -2.13
C ARG A 702 -49.10 18.05 -0.99
N TRP A 703 -50.39 18.40 -0.85
CA TRP A 703 -51.26 17.89 0.21
C TRP A 703 -52.45 17.09 -0.32
N ALA A 704 -52.95 16.15 0.48
CA ALA A 704 -54.16 15.39 0.18
C ALA A 704 -55.40 16.30 0.06
N SER A 705 -56.34 15.96 -0.82
CA SER A 705 -57.56 16.75 -1.04
C SER A 705 -58.51 16.81 0.16
N SER A 706 -58.36 15.90 1.13
CA SER A 706 -59.17 15.81 2.34
C SER A 706 -58.32 16.07 3.59
N LEU A 707 -57.95 17.33 3.82
CA LEU A 707 -57.24 17.74 5.03
C LEU A 707 -58.23 17.93 6.21
N PRO A 708 -57.86 17.57 7.46
CA PRO A 708 -58.60 17.99 8.65
C PRO A 708 -58.31 19.48 8.92
N THR A 709 -59.16 20.37 8.44
CA THR A 709 -58.89 21.81 8.37
C THR A 709 -59.02 22.60 9.69
N SER A 710 -59.36 21.97 10.83
CA SER A 710 -59.72 22.73 12.05
C SER A 710 -58.60 23.00 13.04
N ASP A 711 -57.48 22.26 13.02
CA ASP A 711 -56.41 22.36 14.05
C ASP A 711 -54.96 22.34 13.49
N MET A 712 -54.78 22.50 12.17
CA MET A 712 -53.46 22.53 11.53
C MET A 712 -52.84 23.93 11.64
N VAL A 713 -51.74 24.06 12.38
CA VAL A 713 -50.85 25.23 12.33
C VAL A 713 -49.64 24.84 11.47
N LEU A 714 -49.59 25.28 10.21
CA LEU A 714 -48.43 25.10 9.33
C LEU A 714 -47.55 26.37 9.32
N ILE A 715 -46.27 26.22 9.02
CA ILE A 715 -45.29 27.30 8.92
C ILE A 715 -44.69 27.28 7.52
N ASP A 716 -44.73 28.39 6.79
CA ASP A 716 -44.02 28.50 5.51
C ASP A 716 -42.52 28.68 5.78
N ARG A 717 -41.69 27.93 5.05
CA ARG A 717 -40.22 27.97 5.19
C ARG A 717 -39.62 29.18 4.48
N GLU A 718 -38.73 29.89 5.16
CA GLU A 718 -37.94 30.99 4.57
C GLU A 718 -36.72 30.41 3.83
N LEU A 719 -36.50 30.85 2.59
CA LEU A 719 -35.38 30.42 1.75
C LEU A 719 -34.22 31.43 1.81
N ARG A 720 -32.98 30.94 1.71
CA ARG A 720 -31.76 31.76 1.71
C ARG A 720 -31.55 32.43 0.35
N ASP A 721 -30.86 33.58 0.34
CA ASP A 721 -30.33 34.19 -0.89
C ASP A 721 -28.97 33.52 -1.25
N PRO A 722 -28.78 33.00 -2.47
CA PRO A 722 -27.56 32.28 -2.84
C PRO A 722 -26.29 33.12 -2.73
N ASN A 723 -26.37 34.43 -2.93
CA ASN A 723 -25.22 35.34 -2.83
C ASN A 723 -24.72 35.52 -1.39
N THR A 724 -25.48 35.06 -0.40
CA THR A 724 -25.04 35.04 1.00
C THR A 724 -24.17 33.82 1.33
N VAL A 725 -24.13 32.82 0.44
CA VAL A 725 -23.40 31.56 0.63
C VAL A 725 -22.16 31.50 -0.26
N CYS A 726 -22.29 31.77 -1.56
CA CYS A 726 -21.17 31.71 -2.50
C CYS A 726 -21.27 32.80 -3.59
N ASP A 727 -20.14 33.11 -4.23
CA ASP A 727 -20.07 34.13 -5.28
C ASP A 727 -20.36 33.52 -6.66
N LEU A 728 -21.62 33.59 -7.08
CA LEU A 728 -22.08 33.12 -8.39
C LEU A 728 -21.42 33.85 -9.58
N THR A 729 -20.66 34.93 -9.36
CA THR A 729 -19.90 35.58 -10.45
C THR A 729 -18.65 34.79 -10.83
N ILE A 730 -18.11 33.96 -9.95
CA ILE A 730 -16.90 33.15 -10.17
C ILE A 730 -17.28 31.70 -10.48
N SER A 731 -16.70 31.11 -11.54
CA SER A 731 -17.14 29.82 -12.08
C SER A 731 -17.06 28.65 -11.11
N MET A 732 -16.07 28.61 -10.21
CA MET A 732 -15.81 27.50 -9.28
C MET A 732 -16.09 27.84 -7.81
N ALA A 733 -16.63 29.02 -7.50
CA ALA A 733 -16.74 29.49 -6.12
C ALA A 733 -17.82 28.78 -5.29
N CYS A 734 -18.67 27.97 -5.93
CA CYS A 734 -19.80 27.32 -5.29
C CYS A 734 -19.68 25.80 -5.22
N ASP A 735 -18.58 25.18 -5.69
CA ASP A 735 -18.40 23.73 -5.52
C ASP A 735 -18.43 23.35 -4.03
N GLU A 736 -19.11 22.24 -3.70
CA GLU A 736 -19.24 21.68 -2.34
C GLU A 736 -19.96 22.61 -1.33
N ALA A 737 -20.62 23.67 -1.79
CA ALA A 737 -21.37 24.60 -0.93
C ALA A 737 -22.71 24.00 -0.44
N ASP A 738 -23.06 24.27 0.82
CA ASP A 738 -24.41 24.06 1.36
C ASP A 738 -25.33 25.22 0.93
N LEU A 739 -26.04 24.98 -0.16
CA LEU A 739 -27.08 25.83 -0.73
C LEU A 739 -28.47 25.23 -0.49
N SER A 740 -28.65 24.35 0.51
CA SER A 740 -29.96 23.76 0.81
C SER A 740 -30.98 24.86 1.16
N HIS A 741 -32.23 24.69 0.76
CA HIS A 741 -33.30 25.66 0.99
C HIS A 741 -32.95 27.10 0.57
N THR A 742 -32.39 27.24 -0.63
CA THR A 742 -32.00 28.52 -1.22
C THR A 742 -32.92 28.89 -2.38
N ASP A 743 -33.12 30.19 -2.61
CA ASP A 743 -33.96 30.71 -3.69
C ASP A 743 -33.11 31.11 -4.91
N PHE A 744 -33.18 30.29 -5.96
CA PHE A 744 -32.57 30.51 -7.27
C PHE A 744 -33.59 30.91 -8.34
N THR A 745 -34.82 31.23 -7.96
CA THR A 745 -35.94 31.43 -8.89
C THR A 745 -35.57 32.43 -9.99
N GLY A 746 -35.59 31.96 -11.25
CA GLY A 746 -35.31 32.77 -12.43
C GLY A 746 -33.87 33.32 -12.59
N LEU A 747 -32.90 32.84 -11.79
CA LEU A 747 -31.50 33.24 -11.93
C LEU A 747 -30.84 32.62 -13.17
N ASP A 748 -29.77 33.25 -13.67
CA ASP A 748 -28.89 32.69 -14.71
C ASP A 748 -27.58 32.21 -14.09
N ILE A 749 -27.39 30.89 -14.13
CA ILE A 749 -26.21 30.17 -13.63
C ILE A 749 -25.57 29.31 -14.73
N SER A 750 -25.78 29.68 -16.00
CA SER A 750 -25.22 28.94 -17.14
C SER A 750 -23.69 28.84 -17.04
N TYR A 751 -23.14 27.68 -17.41
CA TYR A 751 -21.71 27.35 -17.38
C TYR A 751 -21.03 27.36 -16.00
N LYS A 752 -21.77 27.55 -14.91
CA LYS A 752 -21.20 27.56 -13.55
C LYS A 752 -20.88 26.16 -13.06
N HIS A 753 -19.92 26.05 -12.13
CA HIS A 753 -19.63 24.82 -11.42
C HIS A 753 -20.29 24.85 -10.03
N LEU A 754 -21.17 23.87 -9.82
CA LEU A 754 -21.87 23.57 -8.57
C LEU A 754 -21.72 22.06 -8.29
N ARG A 755 -20.50 21.55 -8.41
CA ARG A 755 -20.22 20.13 -8.21
C ARG A 755 -20.38 19.81 -6.74
N ARG A 756 -21.06 18.70 -6.41
CA ARG A 756 -21.26 18.23 -5.02
C ARG A 756 -21.91 19.25 -4.08
N THR A 757 -22.65 20.23 -4.61
CA THR A 757 -23.40 21.18 -3.78
C THR A 757 -24.63 20.52 -3.19
N ASP A 758 -24.99 20.92 -1.98
CA ASP A 758 -26.31 20.60 -1.42
C ASP A 758 -27.31 21.69 -1.83
N LEU A 759 -28.30 21.33 -2.63
CA LEU A 759 -29.42 22.14 -3.11
C LEU A 759 -30.75 21.54 -2.63
N SER A 760 -30.74 20.64 -1.65
CA SER A 760 -31.94 19.98 -1.13
C SER A 760 -32.99 20.99 -0.68
N GLY A 761 -34.23 20.79 -1.12
CA GLY A 761 -35.35 21.67 -0.81
C GLY A 761 -35.23 23.11 -1.33
N SER A 762 -34.33 23.38 -2.28
CA SER A 762 -34.17 24.71 -2.89
C SER A 762 -35.21 24.98 -3.97
N ASP A 763 -35.50 26.27 -4.19
CA ASP A 763 -36.36 26.72 -5.28
C ASP A 763 -35.51 27.15 -6.47
N LEU A 764 -35.53 26.37 -7.55
CA LEU A 764 -34.86 26.64 -8.82
C LEU A 764 -35.88 26.84 -9.96
N ALA A 765 -37.11 27.24 -9.63
CA ALA A 765 -38.15 27.41 -10.63
C ALA A 765 -37.74 28.42 -11.71
N GLY A 766 -37.82 28.01 -12.98
CA GLY A 766 -37.47 28.84 -14.13
C GLY A 766 -36.00 29.28 -14.20
N VAL A 767 -35.09 28.63 -13.46
CA VAL A 767 -33.65 28.94 -13.53
C VAL A 767 -33.10 28.72 -14.95
N VAL A 768 -32.16 29.55 -15.38
CA VAL A 768 -31.42 29.41 -16.63
C VAL A 768 -30.04 28.80 -16.30
N ALA A 769 -29.83 27.53 -16.62
CA ALA A 769 -28.70 26.74 -16.15
C ALA A 769 -28.09 25.88 -17.28
N ASN A 770 -27.98 26.45 -18.49
CA ASN A 770 -27.40 25.77 -19.65
C ASN A 770 -25.94 25.38 -19.36
N GLN A 771 -25.56 24.14 -19.68
CA GLN A 771 -24.21 23.59 -19.48
C GLN A 771 -23.64 23.80 -18.06
N VAL A 772 -24.51 23.90 -17.04
CA VAL A 772 -24.07 23.96 -15.65
C VAL A 772 -23.46 22.60 -15.25
N ARG A 773 -22.43 22.63 -14.40
CA ARG A 773 -21.80 21.42 -13.85
C ARG A 773 -22.32 21.12 -12.45
N LEU A 774 -23.27 20.20 -12.35
CA LEU A 774 -23.94 19.72 -11.13
C LEU A 774 -23.58 18.26 -10.77
N ASN A 775 -22.48 17.74 -11.32
CA ASN A 775 -21.94 16.41 -11.01
C ASN A 775 -22.02 16.11 -9.49
N SER A 776 -22.73 15.03 -9.15
CA SER A 776 -22.94 14.57 -7.77
C SER A 776 -23.55 15.58 -6.79
N ALA A 777 -24.34 16.55 -7.27
CA ALA A 777 -25.06 17.48 -6.40
C ALA A 777 -26.26 16.80 -5.69
N GLU A 778 -26.53 17.19 -4.45
CA GLU A 778 -27.72 16.77 -3.69
C GLU A 778 -28.87 17.73 -3.97
N MET A 779 -29.97 17.27 -4.54
CA MET A 779 -31.08 18.12 -5.01
C MET A 779 -32.44 17.56 -4.57
N ALA A 780 -32.48 16.79 -3.48
CA ALA A 780 -33.67 16.11 -3.00
C ALA A 780 -34.79 17.13 -2.68
N GLY A 781 -35.99 16.90 -3.22
CA GLY A 781 -37.15 17.78 -3.00
C GLY A 781 -37.04 19.20 -3.55
N SER A 782 -36.03 19.47 -4.40
CA SER A 782 -35.87 20.77 -5.05
C SER A 782 -36.94 21.03 -6.10
N ASN A 783 -37.23 22.30 -6.35
CA ASN A 783 -38.19 22.74 -7.35
C ASN A 783 -37.47 23.24 -8.60
N LEU A 784 -37.42 22.43 -9.66
CA LEU A 784 -36.84 22.74 -10.97
C LEU A 784 -37.92 23.00 -12.03
N THR A 785 -39.13 23.37 -11.62
CA THR A 785 -40.26 23.55 -12.54
C THR A 785 -39.92 24.61 -13.59
N GLY A 786 -39.98 24.23 -14.87
CA GLY A 786 -39.65 25.10 -16.00
C GLY A 786 -38.19 25.54 -16.09
N ALA A 787 -37.27 24.89 -15.39
CA ALA A 787 -35.83 25.17 -15.47
C ALA A 787 -35.27 24.86 -16.88
N ASN A 788 -34.30 25.65 -17.33
CA ASN A 788 -33.52 25.35 -18.53
C ASN A 788 -32.17 24.74 -18.14
N LEU A 789 -32.03 23.43 -18.33
CA LEU A 789 -30.87 22.58 -18.02
C LEU A 789 -30.25 22.00 -19.29
N ALA A 790 -30.41 22.66 -20.45
CA ALA A 790 -29.87 22.18 -21.71
C ALA A 790 -28.34 21.97 -21.62
N GLY A 791 -27.87 20.75 -21.93
CA GLY A 791 -26.46 20.34 -21.87
C GLY A 791 -25.86 20.32 -20.47
N ALA A 792 -26.66 20.38 -19.39
CA ALA A 792 -26.15 20.33 -18.03
C ALA A 792 -25.50 18.97 -17.71
N ILE A 793 -24.46 18.98 -16.88
CA ILE A 793 -23.78 17.78 -16.39
C ILE A 793 -24.32 17.47 -14.98
N LEU A 794 -25.24 16.52 -14.90
CA LEU A 794 -25.99 16.06 -13.71
C LEU A 794 -25.63 14.61 -13.33
N ASN A 795 -24.56 14.05 -13.88
CA ASN A 795 -24.14 12.69 -13.59
C ASN A 795 -24.01 12.45 -12.07
N ARG A 796 -24.61 11.36 -11.61
CA ARG A 796 -24.72 10.95 -10.19
C ARG A 796 -25.36 11.99 -9.26
N ALA A 797 -26.09 12.99 -9.77
CA ALA A 797 -26.85 13.91 -8.92
C ALA A 797 -28.06 13.21 -8.28
N ASN A 798 -28.41 13.61 -7.05
CA ASN A 798 -29.57 13.11 -6.33
C ASN A 798 -30.77 14.05 -6.51
N LEU A 799 -31.69 13.69 -7.40
CA LEU A 799 -32.92 14.43 -7.72
C LEU A 799 -34.16 13.79 -7.08
N THR A 800 -33.98 13.02 -5.99
CA THR A 800 -35.07 12.28 -5.34
C THR A 800 -36.21 13.21 -4.90
N GLY A 801 -37.44 12.90 -5.33
CA GLY A 801 -38.63 13.68 -5.02
C GLY A 801 -38.65 15.11 -5.58
N SER A 802 -37.70 15.48 -6.46
CA SER A 802 -37.66 16.83 -7.06
C SER A 802 -38.75 17.03 -8.12
N SER A 803 -39.12 18.29 -8.36
CA SER A 803 -40.08 18.65 -9.40
C SER A 803 -39.36 19.22 -10.61
N LEU A 804 -39.25 18.45 -11.70
CA LEU A 804 -38.72 18.88 -13.01
C LEU A 804 -39.85 19.17 -14.02
N ALA A 805 -41.06 19.48 -13.54
CA ALA A 805 -42.21 19.66 -14.41
C ALA A 805 -41.95 20.77 -15.45
N GLY A 806 -42.04 20.43 -16.74
CA GLY A 806 -41.78 21.35 -17.84
C GLY A 806 -40.33 21.81 -18.01
N ALA A 807 -39.35 21.17 -17.36
CA ALA A 807 -37.94 21.51 -17.50
C ALA A 807 -37.38 21.11 -18.89
N ASP A 808 -36.44 21.90 -19.41
CA ASP A 808 -35.66 21.58 -20.61
C ASP A 808 -34.37 20.86 -20.20
N LEU A 809 -34.26 19.57 -20.50
CA LEU A 809 -33.09 18.71 -20.22
C LEU A 809 -32.40 18.29 -21.54
N THR A 810 -32.57 19.07 -22.61
CA THR A 810 -32.03 18.73 -23.93
C THR A 810 -30.52 18.50 -23.87
N GLY A 811 -30.06 17.30 -24.28
CA GLY A 811 -28.64 16.93 -24.27
C GLY A 811 -27.96 16.88 -22.89
N ALA A 812 -28.72 16.89 -21.79
CA ALA A 812 -28.15 16.81 -20.44
C ALA A 812 -27.57 15.40 -20.15
N ASP A 813 -26.46 15.35 -19.42
CA ASP A 813 -25.89 14.12 -18.89
C ASP A 813 -26.48 13.83 -17.51
N LEU A 814 -27.34 12.83 -17.40
CA LEU A 814 -27.90 12.34 -16.13
C LEU A 814 -27.33 10.96 -15.77
N THR A 815 -26.18 10.56 -16.30
CA THR A 815 -25.63 9.21 -16.08
C THR A 815 -25.52 8.88 -14.58
N GLY A 816 -26.19 7.81 -14.15
CA GLY A 816 -26.22 7.38 -12.74
C GLY A 816 -26.96 8.30 -11.76
N ALA A 817 -27.73 9.30 -12.23
CA ALA A 817 -28.53 10.18 -11.35
C ALA A 817 -29.73 9.44 -10.71
N ASP A 818 -30.14 9.87 -9.52
CA ASP A 818 -31.33 9.34 -8.82
C ASP A 818 -32.54 10.26 -8.98
N LEU A 819 -33.50 9.85 -9.82
CA LEU A 819 -34.79 10.50 -10.10
C LEU A 819 -35.94 9.78 -9.38
N THR A 820 -35.68 9.02 -8.31
CA THR A 820 -36.74 8.29 -7.58
C THR A 820 -37.82 9.25 -7.10
N GLY A 821 -39.08 8.98 -7.47
CA GLY A 821 -40.23 9.84 -7.15
C GLY A 821 -40.24 11.23 -7.78
N ALA A 822 -39.30 11.56 -8.68
CA ALA A 822 -39.25 12.87 -9.32
C ALA A 822 -40.41 13.11 -10.30
N ASP A 823 -40.86 14.36 -10.42
CA ASP A 823 -41.90 14.76 -11.35
C ASP A 823 -41.32 15.39 -12.62
N LEU A 824 -41.23 14.62 -13.70
CA LEU A 824 -40.80 15.04 -15.03
C LEU A 824 -41.98 15.35 -15.99
N THR A 825 -43.18 15.59 -15.47
CA THR A 825 -44.36 15.88 -16.30
C THR A 825 -44.09 17.04 -17.27
N GLY A 826 -44.22 16.80 -18.57
CA GLY A 826 -43.98 17.80 -19.62
C GLY A 826 -42.51 18.19 -19.85
N ALA A 827 -41.53 17.52 -19.22
CA ALA A 827 -40.11 17.80 -19.41
C ALA A 827 -39.60 17.38 -20.81
N ASP A 828 -38.59 18.08 -21.34
CA ASP A 828 -37.94 17.75 -22.61
C ASP A 828 -36.61 17.03 -22.40
N LEU A 829 -36.59 15.72 -22.65
CA LEU A 829 -35.42 14.82 -22.51
C LEU A 829 -34.71 14.55 -23.84
N THR A 830 -34.96 15.35 -24.87
CA THR A 830 -34.41 15.17 -26.22
C THR A 830 -32.87 15.10 -26.18
N GLY A 831 -32.29 13.95 -26.57
CA GLY A 831 -30.84 13.73 -26.59
C GLY A 831 -30.15 13.61 -25.23
N ALA A 832 -30.90 13.58 -24.11
CA ALA A 832 -30.33 13.40 -22.78
C ALA A 832 -29.80 11.97 -22.57
N ASP A 833 -28.76 11.82 -21.75
CA ASP A 833 -28.25 10.52 -21.34
C ASP A 833 -28.78 10.11 -19.96
N LEU A 834 -29.67 9.12 -19.91
CA LEU A 834 -30.23 8.56 -18.68
C LEU A 834 -29.64 7.18 -18.35
N SER A 835 -28.50 6.80 -18.91
CA SER A 835 -27.85 5.53 -18.57
C SER A 835 -27.61 5.42 -17.05
N GLU A 836 -27.82 4.23 -16.50
CA GLU A 836 -27.68 3.95 -15.05
C GLU A 836 -28.57 4.76 -14.10
N THR A 837 -29.50 5.59 -14.60
CA THR A 837 -30.41 6.36 -13.74
C THR A 837 -31.38 5.48 -12.96
N ARG A 838 -31.76 5.95 -11.76
CA ARG A 838 -32.85 5.38 -10.95
C ARG A 838 -34.09 6.26 -11.10
N PHE A 839 -35.27 5.67 -11.29
CA PHE A 839 -36.52 6.44 -11.55
C PHE A 839 -37.75 5.73 -10.99
N SER A 840 -37.59 4.98 -9.90
CA SER A 840 -38.71 4.29 -9.25
C SER A 840 -39.78 5.30 -8.82
N GLY A 841 -41.03 5.11 -9.25
CA GLY A 841 -42.12 6.02 -8.90
C GLY A 841 -42.09 7.41 -9.57
N ALA A 842 -41.16 7.67 -10.48
CA ALA A 842 -41.12 8.94 -11.22
C ALA A 842 -42.35 9.12 -12.14
N THR A 843 -42.78 10.36 -12.33
CA THR A 843 -43.88 10.73 -13.26
C THR A 843 -43.34 11.49 -14.47
N TRP A 844 -43.87 11.21 -15.65
CA TRP A 844 -43.38 11.73 -16.95
C TRP A 844 -44.49 11.74 -17.99
N THR A 845 -45.67 12.19 -17.56
CA THR A 845 -46.78 12.36 -18.51
C THR A 845 -46.48 13.58 -19.37
N ASP A 846 -46.77 13.49 -20.66
CA ASP A 846 -46.55 14.55 -21.67
C ASP A 846 -45.08 14.97 -21.87
N SER A 847 -44.10 14.21 -21.35
CA SER A 847 -42.68 14.47 -21.58
C SER A 847 -42.27 14.16 -23.02
N THR A 848 -41.24 14.83 -23.55
CA THR A 848 -40.68 14.57 -24.88
C THR A 848 -39.30 13.93 -24.80
N ALA A 849 -38.97 13.07 -25.74
CA ALA A 849 -37.63 12.54 -25.95
C ALA A 849 -37.42 12.30 -27.46
N ASN A 850 -36.19 12.00 -27.88
CA ASN A 850 -35.92 11.64 -29.27
C ASN A 850 -35.20 10.29 -29.38
N THR A 851 -34.85 9.89 -30.60
CA THR A 851 -34.11 8.64 -30.85
C THR A 851 -32.66 8.64 -30.37
N ASP A 852 -32.11 9.80 -29.98
CA ASP A 852 -30.76 9.92 -29.42
C ASP A 852 -30.77 9.90 -27.87
N THR A 853 -31.94 10.02 -27.24
CA THR A 853 -32.07 9.91 -25.79
C THR A 853 -31.67 8.50 -25.34
N THR A 854 -30.63 8.40 -24.50
CA THR A 854 -30.14 7.13 -23.97
C THR A 854 -30.95 6.74 -22.75
N TRP A 855 -31.40 5.48 -22.70
CA TRP A 855 -32.16 4.92 -21.59
C TRP A 855 -31.35 3.84 -20.85
N PRO A 856 -31.64 3.59 -19.56
CA PRO A 856 -30.99 2.51 -18.81
C PRO A 856 -31.26 1.14 -19.43
N THR A 857 -30.29 0.22 -19.30
CA THR A 857 -30.23 -1.08 -20.00
C THR A 857 -31.46 -1.98 -19.89
N ASN A 858 -32.27 -1.83 -18.82
CA ASN A 858 -33.49 -2.61 -18.59
C ASN A 858 -34.79 -1.83 -18.88
N PHE A 859 -34.70 -0.59 -19.38
CA PHE A 859 -35.85 0.24 -19.66
C PHE A 859 -36.60 -0.27 -20.89
N ARG A 860 -37.88 -0.65 -20.71
CA ARG A 860 -38.76 -1.06 -21.81
C ARG A 860 -39.95 -0.13 -21.88
N LEU A 861 -40.07 0.59 -23.00
CA LEU A 861 -41.28 1.33 -23.37
C LEU A 861 -42.43 0.33 -23.60
N THR A 862 -43.13 -0.04 -22.53
CA THR A 862 -44.29 -0.95 -22.58
C THR A 862 -45.60 -0.16 -22.45
N PRO A 863 -46.73 -0.66 -22.98
CA PRO A 863 -48.03 -0.01 -22.84
C PRO A 863 -48.44 0.01 -21.35
N GLY A 864 -48.28 1.18 -20.73
CA GLY A 864 -48.24 1.42 -19.28
C GLY A 864 -47.33 2.62 -18.95
N PHE A 865 -46.33 2.85 -19.81
CA PHE A 865 -45.44 4.02 -19.86
C PHE A 865 -45.84 5.01 -20.98
N SER A 866 -47.13 5.10 -21.32
CA SER A 866 -47.65 5.82 -22.51
C SER A 866 -47.60 7.36 -22.43
N GLY A 867 -46.80 7.93 -21.53
CA GLY A 867 -46.73 9.36 -21.28
C GLY A 867 -45.65 10.11 -22.07
N ILE A 868 -44.69 9.40 -22.66
CA ILE A 868 -43.52 10.01 -23.33
C ILE A 868 -43.73 10.04 -24.85
N THR A 869 -43.56 11.22 -25.44
CA THR A 869 -43.58 11.43 -26.89
C THR A 869 -42.16 11.29 -27.45
N ILE A 870 -41.90 10.21 -28.20
CA ILE A 870 -40.62 9.99 -28.88
C ILE A 870 -40.64 10.62 -30.28
N THR A 871 -39.69 11.51 -30.55
CA THR A 871 -39.46 12.15 -31.85
C THR A 871 -38.24 11.54 -32.57
N GLN A 872 -38.15 11.71 -33.90
CA GLN A 872 -36.91 11.36 -34.62
C GLN A 872 -35.87 12.45 -34.40
N SER A 873 -34.64 12.07 -34.08
CA SER A 873 -33.52 13.00 -34.06
C SER A 873 -33.14 13.44 -35.48
N ALA A 874 -32.57 14.65 -35.59
CA ALA A 874 -31.84 15.03 -36.78
C ALA A 874 -30.62 14.10 -36.93
N PRO A 875 -30.16 13.78 -38.16
CA PRO A 875 -28.99 12.93 -38.33
C PRO A 875 -27.80 13.54 -37.57
N LYS A 876 -27.32 12.82 -36.56
CA LYS A 876 -26.12 13.13 -35.79
C LYS A 876 -24.97 13.44 -36.77
N PRO A 877 -24.19 14.51 -36.59
CA PRO A 877 -22.95 14.70 -37.35
C PRO A 877 -22.15 13.40 -37.25
N ALA A 878 -21.60 12.92 -38.36
CA ALA A 878 -20.93 11.63 -38.40
C ALA A 878 -19.85 11.54 -37.29
N ASP A 879 -19.84 10.43 -36.55
CA ASP A 879 -18.83 10.15 -35.52
C ASP A 879 -17.44 10.43 -36.10
N CYS A 880 -16.74 11.36 -35.47
CA CYS A 880 -15.42 11.76 -35.95
C CYS A 880 -14.45 10.63 -35.61
N LEU A 881 -13.98 9.92 -36.63
CA LEU A 881 -13.02 8.84 -36.44
C LEU A 881 -11.62 9.45 -36.23
N PRO A 882 -11.01 9.26 -35.03
CA PRO A 882 -9.69 9.79 -34.75
C PRO A 882 -8.69 9.19 -35.73
N SER A 883 -8.10 10.06 -36.55
CA SER A 883 -7.13 9.70 -37.57
C SER A 883 -6.27 10.92 -37.88
N LYS A 884 -5.17 10.71 -38.60
CA LYS A 884 -4.28 11.78 -39.05
C LYS A 884 -5.05 12.93 -39.71
N GLY A 885 -4.85 14.15 -39.21
CA GLY A 885 -5.47 15.37 -39.72
C GLY A 885 -6.97 15.48 -39.47
N ALA A 886 -7.56 14.63 -38.63
CA ALA A 886 -8.97 14.67 -38.32
C ALA A 886 -9.30 15.93 -37.49
N GLU A 887 -10.40 16.60 -37.82
CA GLU A 887 -10.95 17.69 -37.01
C GLU A 887 -12.12 17.14 -36.19
N CYS A 888 -11.82 16.71 -34.96
CA CYS A 888 -12.74 16.13 -34.01
C CYS A 888 -12.75 16.93 -32.68
N PRO A 889 -13.24 18.18 -32.67
CA PRO A 889 -13.45 18.89 -31.40
C PRO A 889 -14.48 18.13 -30.55
N GLU A 890 -14.30 18.16 -29.23
CA GLU A 890 -15.18 17.48 -28.25
C GLU A 890 -15.25 15.96 -28.46
N LEU A 891 -14.19 15.36 -29.02
CA LEU A 891 -14.09 13.91 -29.11
C LEU A 891 -14.15 13.29 -27.71
N ASP A 892 -15.10 12.38 -27.50
CA ASP A 892 -15.14 11.49 -26.35
C ASP A 892 -14.38 10.20 -26.67
N ALA A 893 -13.18 10.09 -26.13
CA ALA A 893 -12.27 8.95 -26.23
C ALA A 893 -11.90 8.41 -24.82
N VAL A 894 -12.79 8.57 -23.85
CA VAL A 894 -12.59 8.04 -22.49
C VAL A 894 -12.48 6.51 -22.54
N ASN A 895 -11.45 5.96 -21.89
CA ASN A 895 -11.08 4.53 -21.94
C ASN A 895 -10.80 3.98 -23.36
N ALA A 896 -10.56 4.85 -24.35
CA ALA A 896 -10.30 4.39 -25.71
C ALA A 896 -8.93 3.70 -25.82
N ASP A 897 -8.86 2.70 -26.70
CA ASP A 897 -7.59 2.07 -27.08
C ASP A 897 -7.12 2.64 -28.42
N LEU A 898 -6.08 3.47 -28.35
CA LEU A 898 -5.50 4.24 -29.45
C LEU A 898 -4.01 3.94 -29.62
N GLU A 899 -3.55 2.78 -29.12
CA GLU A 899 -2.18 2.31 -29.24
C GLU A 899 -1.71 2.31 -30.71
N ASP A 900 -0.45 2.74 -30.93
CA ASP A 900 0.21 2.77 -32.25
C ASP A 900 -0.46 3.65 -33.33
N LEU A 901 -1.48 4.44 -33.01
CA LEU A 901 -2.27 5.17 -34.00
C LEU A 901 -1.57 6.46 -34.49
N ASP A 902 -1.65 6.76 -35.79
CA ASP A 902 -1.23 8.05 -36.35
C ASP A 902 -2.38 9.06 -36.32
N LEU A 903 -2.30 9.98 -35.35
CA LEU A 903 -3.20 11.08 -35.06
C LEU A 903 -2.52 12.44 -35.31
N SER A 904 -1.40 12.46 -36.05
CA SER A 904 -0.68 13.70 -36.32
C SER A 904 -1.55 14.71 -37.07
N GLU A 905 -1.35 16.00 -36.81
CA GLU A 905 -2.07 17.13 -37.42
C GLU A 905 -3.58 17.19 -37.10
N ALA A 906 -4.06 16.35 -36.17
CA ALA A 906 -5.48 16.34 -35.78
C ALA A 906 -5.85 17.50 -34.83
N VAL A 907 -7.12 17.91 -34.85
CA VAL A 907 -7.68 18.94 -33.99
C VAL A 907 -8.71 18.28 -33.06
N PHE A 908 -8.40 18.27 -31.77
CA PHE A 908 -9.13 17.60 -30.69
C PHE A 908 -9.43 18.58 -29.54
N THR A 909 -9.68 19.86 -29.82
CA THR A 909 -10.02 20.85 -28.78
C THR A 909 -11.20 20.36 -27.92
N ASN A 910 -11.12 20.51 -26.59
CA ASN A 910 -12.10 20.00 -25.61
C ASN A 910 -12.35 18.48 -25.66
N ALA A 911 -11.43 17.69 -26.21
CA ALA A 911 -11.60 16.24 -26.22
C ALA A 911 -11.32 15.64 -24.83
N SER A 912 -11.92 14.48 -24.54
CA SER A 912 -11.61 13.68 -23.37
C SER A 912 -10.94 12.37 -23.77
N PHE A 913 -9.71 12.16 -23.29
CA PHE A 913 -8.90 10.96 -23.41
C PHE A 913 -8.64 10.34 -22.04
N ASP A 914 -9.49 10.62 -21.05
CA ASP A 914 -9.29 10.12 -19.69
C ASP A 914 -9.19 8.60 -19.68
N ASN A 915 -8.16 8.09 -19.00
CA ASN A 915 -7.88 6.67 -18.86
C ASN A 915 -7.68 5.91 -20.20
N ALA A 916 -7.41 6.63 -21.28
CA ALA A 916 -7.16 6.05 -22.61
C ALA A 916 -5.74 5.47 -22.73
N ASN A 917 -5.60 4.47 -23.60
CA ASN A 917 -4.31 3.90 -23.99
C ASN A 917 -3.82 4.57 -25.28
N LEU A 918 -2.78 5.40 -25.19
CA LEU A 918 -2.12 6.03 -26.35
C LEU A 918 -0.64 5.61 -26.44
N TYR A 919 -0.32 4.41 -25.96
CA TYR A 919 1.03 3.87 -26.02
C TYR A 919 1.56 3.95 -27.47
N ASN A 920 2.75 4.55 -27.62
CA ASN A 920 3.45 4.67 -28.90
C ASN A 920 2.65 5.35 -30.04
N ALA A 921 1.55 6.07 -29.74
CA ALA A 921 0.78 6.82 -30.72
C ALA A 921 1.54 8.07 -31.22
N ASN A 922 1.07 8.65 -32.33
CA ASN A 922 1.64 9.86 -32.92
C ASN A 922 0.61 11.00 -32.98
N LEU A 923 0.77 12.02 -32.16
CA LEU A 923 0.01 13.27 -32.11
C LEU A 923 0.85 14.48 -32.55
N ASP A 924 1.88 14.28 -33.37
CA ASP A 924 2.69 15.39 -33.85
C ASP A 924 1.85 16.48 -34.52
N ARG A 925 2.06 17.74 -34.16
CA ARG A 925 1.36 18.93 -34.69
C ARG A 925 -0.15 18.94 -34.45
N SER A 926 -0.66 18.19 -33.47
CA SER A 926 -2.07 18.23 -33.12
C SER A 926 -2.44 19.49 -32.31
N VAL A 927 -3.74 19.78 -32.26
CA VAL A 927 -4.33 20.81 -31.39
C VAL A 927 -5.20 20.11 -30.35
N LEU A 928 -4.83 20.24 -29.08
CA LEU A 928 -5.34 19.51 -27.91
C LEU A 928 -5.71 20.48 -26.78
N THR A 929 -6.04 21.72 -27.13
CA THR A 929 -6.36 22.77 -26.15
C THR A 929 -7.56 22.36 -25.29
N ASP A 930 -7.47 22.63 -23.99
CA ASP A 930 -8.53 22.37 -23.00
C ASP A 930 -9.01 20.89 -22.96
N SER A 931 -8.17 19.96 -23.43
CA SER A 931 -8.49 18.51 -23.44
C SER A 931 -8.07 17.82 -22.14
N SER A 932 -8.72 16.71 -21.81
CA SER A 932 -8.41 15.92 -20.60
C SER A 932 -7.75 14.59 -20.95
N PHE A 933 -6.73 14.21 -20.19
CA PHE A 933 -5.91 12.99 -20.33
C PHE A 933 -5.68 12.30 -18.97
N SER A 934 -6.55 12.54 -17.99
CA SER A 934 -6.31 12.09 -16.61
C SER A 934 -6.07 10.58 -16.57
N ASP A 935 -4.97 10.17 -15.95
CA ASP A 935 -4.52 8.77 -15.78
C ASP A 935 -4.30 7.99 -17.09
N ALA A 936 -4.15 8.65 -18.24
CA ALA A 936 -3.88 8.01 -19.53
C ALA A 936 -2.45 7.42 -19.65
N ASP A 937 -2.31 6.35 -20.44
CA ASP A 937 -0.99 5.81 -20.82
C ASP A 937 -0.47 6.51 -22.08
N LEU A 938 0.58 7.31 -21.90
CA LEU A 938 1.25 8.11 -22.93
C LEU A 938 2.70 7.61 -23.15
N ALA A 939 3.05 6.38 -22.74
CA ALA A 939 4.42 5.92 -22.85
C ALA A 939 4.85 5.80 -24.32
N ARG A 940 6.06 6.28 -24.64
CA ARG A 940 6.62 6.33 -26.01
C ARG A 940 5.83 7.16 -27.04
N ILE A 941 4.83 7.93 -26.61
CA ILE A 941 4.05 8.75 -27.53
C ILE A 941 4.93 9.83 -28.20
N SER A 942 4.60 10.19 -29.44
CA SER A 942 5.16 11.36 -30.12
C SER A 942 4.11 12.46 -30.16
N ILE A 943 4.35 13.57 -29.46
CA ILE A 943 3.47 14.75 -29.43
C ILE A 943 4.33 15.98 -29.74
N ARG A 944 5.05 15.97 -30.87
CA ARG A 944 6.00 17.04 -31.21
C ARG A 944 5.28 18.21 -31.88
N TYR A 945 5.63 19.43 -31.50
CA TYR A 945 5.06 20.67 -32.05
C TYR A 945 3.52 20.77 -31.95
N ALA A 946 2.92 20.12 -30.95
CA ALA A 946 1.48 20.16 -30.70
C ALA A 946 1.10 21.29 -29.72
N ASP A 947 -0.17 21.65 -29.66
CA ASP A 947 -0.70 22.63 -28.71
C ASP A 947 -1.61 21.97 -27.67
N LEU A 948 -1.14 21.88 -26.42
CA LEU A 948 -1.83 21.32 -25.26
C LEU A 948 -2.17 22.42 -24.23
N THR A 949 -2.37 23.66 -24.66
CA THR A 949 -2.69 24.77 -23.75
C THR A 949 -3.90 24.42 -22.85
N ASN A 950 -3.74 24.58 -21.54
CA ASN A 950 -4.72 24.25 -20.48
C ASN A 950 -5.19 22.78 -20.44
N ALA A 951 -4.53 21.86 -21.13
CA ALA A 951 -4.89 20.45 -21.03
C ALA A 951 -4.64 19.90 -19.61
N ASP A 952 -5.49 18.97 -19.17
CA ASP A 952 -5.29 18.21 -17.94
C ASP A 952 -4.57 16.89 -18.28
N ILE A 953 -3.35 16.71 -17.79
CA ILE A 953 -2.50 15.53 -18.03
C ILE A 953 -2.06 14.92 -16.68
N TYR A 954 -2.93 15.06 -15.68
CA TYR A 954 -2.72 14.57 -14.31
C TYR A 954 -2.54 13.05 -14.26
N GLY A 955 -1.57 12.57 -13.46
CA GLY A 955 -1.40 11.13 -13.19
C GLY A 955 -0.91 10.27 -14.35
N THR A 956 -0.49 10.86 -15.46
CA THR A 956 -0.16 10.12 -16.69
C THR A 956 1.20 9.42 -16.69
N ILE A 957 1.36 8.46 -17.60
CA ILE A 957 2.61 7.74 -17.84
C ILE A 957 3.28 8.28 -19.11
N LEU A 958 4.36 9.07 -18.99
CA LEU A 958 5.07 9.72 -20.11
C LEU A 958 6.47 9.14 -20.38
N ARG A 959 6.70 7.88 -19.98
CA ARG A 959 8.02 7.23 -20.08
C ARG A 959 8.50 7.22 -21.54
N ARG A 960 9.67 7.81 -21.78
CA ARG A 960 10.28 7.92 -23.13
C ARG A 960 9.39 8.62 -24.17
N ALA A 961 8.44 9.45 -23.75
CA ALA A 961 7.62 10.28 -24.66
C ALA A 961 8.46 11.38 -25.32
N ASP A 962 8.04 11.84 -26.50
CA ASP A 962 8.66 12.94 -27.25
C ASP A 962 7.71 14.12 -27.45
N LEU A 963 7.91 15.19 -26.68
CA LEU A 963 7.12 16.42 -26.67
C LEU A 963 7.89 17.61 -27.24
N THR A 964 8.89 17.33 -28.08
CA THR A 964 9.77 18.35 -28.66
C THR A 964 8.99 19.50 -29.31
N GLY A 965 9.28 20.73 -28.89
CA GLY A 965 8.75 21.95 -29.51
C GLY A 965 7.26 22.22 -29.31
N SER A 966 6.60 21.50 -28.40
CA SER A 966 5.16 21.63 -28.13
C SER A 966 4.83 22.76 -27.14
N THR A 967 3.57 23.19 -27.12
CA THR A 967 3.03 24.19 -26.20
C THR A 967 2.22 23.50 -25.10
N LEU A 968 2.65 23.60 -23.85
CA LEU A 968 2.04 23.00 -22.65
C LEU A 968 1.83 24.08 -21.57
N THR A 969 1.34 25.26 -21.95
CA THR A 969 1.13 26.35 -20.99
C THR A 969 -0.04 26.06 -20.05
N ASN A 970 0.14 26.29 -18.75
CA ASN A 970 -0.81 26.03 -17.65
C ASN A 970 -1.30 24.58 -17.51
N VAL A 971 -0.58 23.62 -18.10
CA VAL A 971 -0.91 22.20 -18.00
C VAL A 971 -0.72 21.68 -16.57
N ASP A 972 -1.58 20.75 -16.16
CA ASP A 972 -1.41 19.98 -14.93
C ASP A 972 -0.74 18.63 -15.21
N LEU A 973 0.49 18.43 -14.72
CA LEU A 973 1.31 17.22 -14.86
C LEU A 973 1.58 16.53 -13.51
N ARG A 974 0.88 16.94 -12.44
CA ARG A 974 1.18 16.45 -11.08
C ARG A 974 1.09 14.92 -11.03
N PHE A 975 2.01 14.31 -10.25
CA PHE A 975 2.12 12.86 -10.05
C PHE A 975 2.46 12.00 -11.29
N SER A 976 2.88 12.60 -12.40
CA SER A 976 3.22 11.86 -13.62
C SER A 976 4.63 11.21 -13.61
N ASP A 977 4.81 10.10 -14.32
CA ASP A 977 6.12 9.44 -14.56
C ASP A 977 6.75 9.93 -15.88
N LEU A 978 7.89 10.62 -15.76
CA LEU A 978 8.61 11.29 -16.86
C LEU A 978 9.92 10.58 -17.24
N TYR A 979 10.16 9.33 -16.83
CA TYR A 979 11.46 8.66 -17.06
C TYR A 979 11.93 8.72 -18.52
N ARG A 980 13.08 9.39 -18.76
CA ARG A 980 13.68 9.64 -20.09
C ARG A 980 12.74 10.32 -21.11
N ALA A 981 11.76 11.10 -20.67
CA ALA A 981 10.93 11.91 -21.56
C ALA A 981 11.73 13.07 -22.20
N ASN A 982 11.30 13.51 -23.38
CA ASN A 982 11.94 14.56 -24.16
C ASN A 982 11.05 15.81 -24.29
N PHE A 983 11.42 16.88 -23.62
CA PHE A 983 10.81 18.21 -23.62
C PHE A 983 11.76 19.26 -24.24
N TYR A 984 12.55 18.86 -25.23
CA TYR A 984 13.44 19.79 -25.92
C TYR A 984 12.64 20.94 -26.55
N ASP A 985 13.01 22.18 -26.24
CA ASP A 985 12.39 23.40 -26.82
C ASP A 985 10.87 23.53 -26.58
N THR A 986 10.34 22.88 -25.54
CA THR A 986 8.91 22.88 -25.18
C THR A 986 8.53 24.11 -24.33
N ASP A 987 7.36 24.70 -24.55
CA ASP A 987 6.81 25.76 -23.70
C ASP A 987 5.97 25.19 -22.54
N LEU A 988 6.44 25.33 -21.31
CA LEU A 988 5.84 24.86 -20.06
C LEU A 988 5.50 26.03 -19.13
N THR A 989 5.24 27.22 -19.67
CA THR A 989 4.91 28.40 -18.86
C THR A 989 3.71 28.14 -17.95
N GLY A 990 3.87 28.34 -16.65
CA GLY A 990 2.82 28.15 -15.65
C GLY A 990 2.39 26.70 -15.38
N ALA A 991 3.08 25.71 -15.96
CA ALA A 991 2.74 24.31 -15.78
C ALA A 991 2.93 23.84 -14.32
N LYS A 992 2.14 22.85 -13.88
CA LYS A 992 2.24 22.23 -12.55
C LYS A 992 2.86 20.83 -12.65
N LEU A 993 4.11 20.69 -12.23
CA LEU A 993 4.89 19.45 -12.20
C LEU A 993 5.18 18.97 -10.76
N ASP A 994 4.36 19.36 -9.79
CA ASP A 994 4.55 18.96 -8.39
C ASP A 994 4.49 17.43 -8.25
N TYR A 995 5.38 16.86 -7.44
CA TYR A 995 5.49 15.41 -7.19
C TYR A 995 5.68 14.53 -8.44
N THR A 996 6.11 15.11 -9.56
CA THR A 996 6.53 14.33 -10.72
C THR A 996 7.80 13.53 -10.42
N SER A 997 7.96 12.38 -11.09
CA SER A 997 9.16 11.53 -10.95
C SER A 997 9.78 11.25 -12.31
N GLY A 998 11.12 11.26 -12.40
CA GLY A 998 11.80 10.82 -13.62
C GLY A 998 13.31 11.08 -13.64
N ARG A 999 14.06 10.18 -14.27
CA ARG A 999 15.52 10.26 -14.38
C ARG A 999 15.95 10.61 -15.81
N SER A 1000 16.97 11.46 -15.95
CA SER A 1000 17.57 11.83 -17.25
C SER A 1000 16.59 12.44 -18.26
N ILE A 1001 15.71 13.31 -17.78
CA ILE A 1001 14.71 14.03 -18.59
C ILE A 1001 15.41 15.11 -19.41
N ASN A 1002 14.98 15.31 -20.65
CA ASN A 1002 15.52 16.36 -21.50
C ASN A 1002 14.62 17.62 -21.49
N PHE A 1003 15.03 18.66 -20.78
CA PHE A 1003 14.42 20.01 -20.78
C PHE A 1003 15.31 21.05 -21.49
N VAL A 1004 16.23 20.62 -22.36
CA VAL A 1004 17.14 21.55 -23.02
C VAL A 1004 16.32 22.58 -23.81
N SER A 1005 16.60 23.86 -23.59
CA SER A 1005 15.89 25.00 -24.17
C SER A 1005 14.40 25.12 -23.83
N ALA A 1006 13.86 24.34 -22.89
CA ALA A 1006 12.46 24.44 -22.49
C ALA A 1006 12.14 25.75 -21.76
N ASN A 1007 10.93 26.26 -21.91
CA ASN A 1007 10.43 27.44 -21.20
C ASN A 1007 9.56 27.05 -19.99
N LEU A 1008 10.13 27.01 -18.80
CA LEU A 1008 9.51 26.68 -17.51
C LEU A 1008 9.17 27.94 -16.68
N ASN A 1009 8.93 29.09 -17.32
CA ASN A 1009 8.63 30.33 -16.61
C ASN A 1009 7.39 30.17 -15.70
N GLY A 1010 7.52 30.47 -14.41
CA GLY A 1010 6.42 30.40 -13.45
C GLY A 1010 5.89 28.99 -13.15
N ALA A 1011 6.55 27.93 -13.64
CA ALA A 1011 6.12 26.55 -13.40
C ALA A 1011 6.27 26.16 -11.93
N SER A 1012 5.37 25.33 -11.41
CA SER A 1012 5.49 24.71 -10.08
C SER A 1012 6.11 23.33 -10.20
N MET A 1013 7.14 23.05 -9.42
CA MET A 1013 7.90 21.79 -9.41
C MET A 1013 8.19 21.35 -7.97
N THR A 1014 7.25 21.61 -7.06
CA THR A 1014 7.42 21.34 -5.63
C THR A 1014 7.57 19.84 -5.40
N ASN A 1015 8.61 19.43 -4.68
CA ASN A 1015 8.93 18.03 -4.38
C ASN A 1015 9.04 17.12 -5.62
N ALA A 1016 9.35 17.67 -6.80
CA ALA A 1016 9.60 16.88 -8.00
C ALA A 1016 10.93 16.11 -7.87
N ASP A 1017 10.95 14.84 -8.25
CA ASP A 1017 12.15 13.98 -8.20
C ASP A 1017 12.76 13.80 -9.60
N LEU A 1018 13.70 14.69 -9.96
CA LEU A 1018 14.22 14.86 -11.34
C LEU A 1018 15.76 14.81 -11.44
N PRO A 1019 16.44 13.79 -10.92
CA PRO A 1019 17.90 13.75 -10.93
C PRO A 1019 18.43 13.54 -12.36
N TRP A 1020 19.60 14.13 -12.65
CA TRP A 1020 20.25 14.14 -13.97
C TRP A 1020 19.43 14.79 -15.10
N ALA A 1021 18.49 15.68 -14.79
CA ALA A 1021 17.76 16.41 -15.82
C ALA A 1021 18.70 17.29 -16.67
N TYR A 1022 18.50 17.29 -17.99
CA TYR A 1022 19.19 18.18 -18.92
C TYR A 1022 18.41 19.47 -19.06
N LEU A 1023 18.85 20.54 -18.42
CA LEU A 1023 18.18 21.85 -18.36
C LEU A 1023 19.01 22.94 -19.06
N SER A 1024 19.88 22.56 -20.00
CA SER A 1024 20.76 23.53 -20.64
C SER A 1024 19.94 24.57 -21.41
N ASN A 1025 20.22 25.85 -21.20
CA ASN A 1025 19.51 26.99 -21.79
C ASN A 1025 17.99 27.04 -21.48
N ALA A 1026 17.52 26.30 -20.49
CA ALA A 1026 16.11 26.34 -20.09
C ALA A 1026 15.77 27.65 -19.35
N ASN A 1027 14.57 28.18 -19.56
CA ASN A 1027 14.06 29.35 -18.84
C ASN A 1027 13.25 28.91 -17.62
N LEU A 1028 13.80 28.98 -16.41
CA LEU A 1028 13.12 28.67 -15.14
C LEU A 1028 12.75 29.93 -14.34
N THR A 1029 12.59 31.07 -15.01
CA THR A 1029 12.32 32.32 -14.30
C THR A 1029 11.01 32.24 -13.50
N ASN A 1030 11.03 32.68 -12.24
CA ASN A 1030 9.91 32.58 -11.29
C ASN A 1030 9.36 31.17 -11.02
N ALA A 1031 10.06 30.10 -11.41
CA ALA A 1031 9.62 28.74 -11.13
C ALA A 1031 9.70 28.40 -9.63
N ASN A 1032 8.78 27.58 -9.13
CA ASN A 1032 8.79 27.11 -7.75
C ASN A 1032 9.38 25.70 -7.65
N LEU A 1033 10.64 25.58 -7.23
CA LEU A 1033 11.40 24.33 -7.15
C LEU A 1033 11.56 23.83 -5.70
N ALA A 1034 10.70 24.29 -4.78
CA ALA A 1034 10.83 23.97 -3.37
C ALA A 1034 10.84 22.45 -3.12
N GLY A 1035 11.87 21.94 -2.43
CA GLY A 1035 12.02 20.51 -2.14
C GLY A 1035 12.34 19.62 -3.37
N ALA A 1036 12.51 20.18 -4.57
CA ALA A 1036 12.80 19.38 -5.76
C ALA A 1036 14.20 18.74 -5.72
N ASN A 1037 14.32 17.53 -6.26
CA ASN A 1037 15.61 16.86 -6.46
C ASN A 1037 16.12 17.13 -7.89
N LEU A 1038 17.15 17.96 -8.01
CA LEU A 1038 17.85 18.29 -9.26
C LEU A 1038 19.34 17.91 -9.19
N ARG A 1039 19.66 16.86 -8.41
CA ARG A 1039 21.05 16.37 -8.31
C ARG A 1039 21.60 16.12 -9.70
N ARG A 1040 22.79 16.67 -9.96
CA ARG A 1040 23.53 16.49 -11.23
C ARG A 1040 22.80 16.95 -12.47
N ALA A 1041 21.80 17.80 -12.32
CA ALA A 1041 21.19 18.45 -13.46
C ALA A 1041 22.21 19.26 -14.25
N ASN A 1042 22.06 19.30 -15.56
CA ASN A 1042 22.86 20.17 -16.43
C ASN A 1042 22.13 21.49 -16.64
N LEU A 1043 22.48 22.52 -15.87
CA LEU A 1043 21.89 23.87 -15.86
C LEU A 1043 22.69 24.89 -16.68
N ARG A 1044 23.59 24.46 -17.55
CA ARG A 1044 24.40 25.36 -18.39
C ARG A 1044 23.54 26.36 -19.15
N GLY A 1045 23.79 27.67 -18.99
CA GLY A 1045 22.99 28.71 -19.64
C GLY A 1045 21.53 28.82 -19.20
N ALA A 1046 21.08 28.07 -18.18
CA ALA A 1046 19.70 28.13 -17.70
C ALA A 1046 19.42 29.46 -16.97
N ASP A 1047 18.20 29.99 -17.09
CA ASP A 1047 17.78 31.20 -16.39
C ASP A 1047 16.86 30.91 -15.20
N LEU A 1048 17.40 30.98 -13.98
CA LEU A 1048 16.64 30.75 -12.74
C LEU A 1048 16.23 32.07 -12.05
N THR A 1049 16.19 33.21 -12.75
CA THR A 1049 15.87 34.50 -12.11
C THR A 1049 14.50 34.46 -11.43
N GLY A 1050 14.46 34.74 -10.13
CA GLY A 1050 13.22 34.75 -9.34
C GLY A 1050 12.69 33.38 -8.92
N ALA A 1051 13.38 32.28 -9.25
CA ALA A 1051 12.96 30.94 -8.86
C ALA A 1051 13.06 30.70 -7.34
N ASN A 1052 12.11 29.96 -6.78
CA ASN A 1052 12.15 29.52 -5.39
C ASN A 1052 12.93 28.20 -5.26
N LEU A 1053 14.13 28.26 -4.68
CA LEU A 1053 15.03 27.11 -4.52
C LEU A 1053 15.07 26.57 -3.07
N LEU A 1054 14.04 26.83 -2.26
CA LEU A 1054 14.03 26.43 -0.85
C LEU A 1054 14.01 24.90 -0.72
N GLY A 1055 15.08 24.32 -0.17
CA GLY A 1055 15.18 22.88 0.03
C GLY A 1055 15.43 22.07 -1.25
N THR A 1056 15.70 22.73 -2.38
CA THR A 1056 16.06 22.05 -3.64
C THR A 1056 17.43 21.36 -3.50
N ASP A 1057 17.55 20.09 -3.87
CA ASP A 1057 18.83 19.39 -3.93
C ASP A 1057 19.49 19.62 -5.29
N LEU A 1058 20.50 20.51 -5.32
CA LEU A 1058 21.31 20.84 -6.51
C LEU A 1058 22.70 20.20 -6.46
N THR A 1059 22.91 19.21 -5.59
CA THR A 1059 24.23 18.63 -5.36
C THR A 1059 24.82 18.06 -6.66
N GLY A 1060 25.99 18.57 -7.05
CA GLY A 1060 26.71 18.14 -8.25
C GLY A 1060 26.11 18.60 -9.57
N ALA A 1061 25.12 19.51 -9.56
CA ALA A 1061 24.60 20.12 -10.78
C ALA A 1061 25.68 20.96 -11.50
N PHE A 1062 25.59 21.06 -12.83
CA PHE A 1062 26.54 21.76 -13.67
C PHE A 1062 25.97 23.09 -14.15
N ALA A 1063 26.72 24.18 -14.01
CA ALA A 1063 26.35 25.50 -14.51
C ALA A 1063 27.57 26.19 -15.14
N ASP A 1064 27.33 27.18 -15.98
CA ASP A 1064 28.41 28.00 -16.58
C ASP A 1064 28.15 29.49 -16.37
N SER A 1065 29.03 30.34 -16.89
CA SER A 1065 28.92 31.81 -16.75
C SER A 1065 27.64 32.40 -17.34
N HIS A 1066 26.90 31.66 -18.16
CA HIS A 1066 25.63 32.08 -18.74
C HIS A 1066 24.43 31.64 -17.89
N THR A 1067 24.62 30.79 -16.88
CA THR A 1067 23.55 30.39 -15.95
C THR A 1067 23.23 31.53 -14.98
N THR A 1068 21.99 32.00 -14.95
CA THR A 1068 21.52 33.07 -14.03
C THR A 1068 20.76 32.48 -12.85
N TRP A 1069 20.90 33.10 -11.68
CA TRP A 1069 20.40 32.59 -10.40
C TRP A 1069 19.51 33.61 -9.66
N PRO A 1070 18.63 33.18 -8.74
CA PRO A 1070 17.85 34.10 -7.91
C PRO A 1070 18.72 35.03 -7.07
N VAL A 1071 18.22 36.24 -6.79
CA VAL A 1071 18.93 37.23 -5.95
C VAL A 1071 19.21 36.63 -4.58
N GLY A 1072 20.48 36.69 -4.15
CA GLY A 1072 20.92 36.18 -2.85
C GLY A 1072 21.20 34.67 -2.82
N PHE A 1073 20.94 33.94 -3.90
CA PHE A 1073 21.32 32.55 -4.02
C PHE A 1073 22.82 32.42 -4.35
N VAL A 1074 23.48 31.44 -3.72
CA VAL A 1074 24.91 31.22 -3.84
C VAL A 1074 25.16 29.80 -4.37
N PRO A 1075 25.39 29.62 -5.68
CA PRO A 1075 25.41 28.29 -6.32
C PRO A 1075 26.42 27.32 -5.72
N TYR A 1076 27.62 27.81 -5.40
CA TYR A 1076 28.66 26.96 -4.82
C TYR A 1076 28.31 26.44 -3.41
N MET A 1077 27.48 27.16 -2.64
CA MET A 1077 27.03 26.71 -1.31
C MET A 1077 25.98 25.60 -1.43
N ALA A 1078 25.27 25.53 -2.55
CA ALA A 1078 24.30 24.48 -2.87
C ALA A 1078 24.95 23.26 -3.56
N GLY A 1079 26.28 23.20 -3.66
CA GLY A 1079 26.99 22.08 -4.28
C GLY A 1079 27.01 22.08 -5.81
N VAL A 1080 26.69 23.22 -6.44
CA VAL A 1080 26.73 23.40 -7.90
C VAL A 1080 28.18 23.59 -8.38
N VAL A 1081 28.53 22.89 -9.45
CA VAL A 1081 29.82 23.00 -10.14
C VAL A 1081 29.72 24.04 -11.24
N THR A 1082 30.49 25.13 -11.13
CA THR A 1082 30.53 26.23 -12.12
C THR A 1082 31.88 26.28 -12.85
N TRP A 1083 31.87 26.66 -14.13
CA TRP A 1083 33.08 27.06 -14.88
C TRP A 1083 32.82 28.34 -15.70
N GLU A 1084 33.90 29.02 -16.12
CA GLU A 1084 33.83 30.20 -17.00
C GLU A 1084 33.25 29.90 -18.38
#